data_AF-A0A973A8F0-F1
#
_entry.id   AF-A0A973A8F0-F1
#
_cell.length_a   1.000
_cell.length_b   1.000
_cell.length_c   1.000
_cell.angle_alpha   90.00
_cell.angle_beta   90.00
_cell.angle_gamma   90.00
#
_symmetry.space_group_name_H-M   'P 1'
#
loop_
_entity.id
_entity.type
_entity.pdbx_description
1 polymer ?
#
loop_
_entity_poly.entity_id
_entity_poly.type
_entity_poly.pdbx_seq_one_letter_code
_entity_poly.pdbx_strand_id
1 'polypeptide(L)'
;MGYSLLNNDNYNRKIISMNTSERTGAKAALLDSIYLSPTLGGTPLRVKLRDAGRHYACEKQDIFGSNQPSALGAVDAQGYADCPILPAPAGNCQQNFTLMITDGTWSGNQPPNIRETDNDNDTNFDGDIYAGAPSDTLADVAMYYYEYDLHPALSDQVATNSRDKAGASTTAFAGGGNDYMHQHMTTYTIGFGAKGFITAPPTFSADTAGTFDWGDPMADARTPAKIDDLRHAAFNGRGEYLDASSVKELTQALTSAFEEFSQGSGTASAVSFNSQEVQAGTLIFRAFYNTKTNAGNLVAQGISDTGLDPVPVWEAAKTLDAMAATDRQIITLDRISNTGIKFRPETLNAEQRKLFITDPGASDAVKLEQITERVNYLRGDASLERPFGDFRERPVTGGRLGDLVHSAPVFVGSPDRLRRTLSPYPQDAPYATFKSEFASREKVVYVAANDGMLHGFDANNGRELIAYVPDNLMLGKYSRKITELLDYRYSHRFLVDLTPALNDVFMDADLDGDREWTTLMIGGQGAGGKAYFGLNVTDPTKFSEATAADVALWEFTDADDSYPTAPVTVDETTTIEPLTTGTGGQRRDLQTVPQPVKDLGYSFSVPTIVMSNLKHDGENEWVAILGNGYNSTAGIAKLFVLLVDHGADGTWCHPDMIHNTVLNGDLPEQCIGKQDFVKIDTGFGAEGGYPNGLGTPRAIDTDGNGTVDYAYAGDTFGNFYRFDLRSDNFAEWTSTKIFKAEYTAGVGQAITSQPIVTPHPTQDDGYLVIFGTGSYVTVPDGADTSIQSIYGLWDRLGPELVTTSQMVQQSYTNLVDPTYGPFRRLSSNPVDYVLAGGKRGWYIHLDAVPANGAQGIDPPEFPGERAVRNIQLRGDVAFVNSVIPRGIDSCIKVDGGFGLAFCPSTGGANCFAASSVFDLNEDGVFDDGDRASNVAVAGIRFEDAV
;
A
#
# COMPACT_ATOMS: atom_id res chain seq x y z
N MET A 1 -22.03 9.65 -6.78
CA MET A 1 -23.25 9.30 -6.00
C MET A 1 -24.39 10.21 -6.44
N GLY A 2 -25.64 9.71 -6.49
CA GLY A 2 -26.84 10.46 -6.87
C GLY A 2 -27.94 10.29 -5.82
N TYR A 3 -28.99 11.11 -5.90
CA TYR A 3 -30.11 11.11 -4.95
C TYR A 3 -31.41 11.46 -5.66
N SER A 4 -32.49 10.76 -5.33
CA SER A 4 -33.82 11.01 -5.86
C SER A 4 -34.86 10.74 -4.79
N LEU A 5 -35.94 11.51 -4.80
CA LEU A 5 -37.09 11.25 -3.93
C LEU A 5 -38.08 10.31 -4.62
N LEU A 6 -38.77 9.51 -3.80
CA LEU A 6 -39.75 8.55 -4.28
C LEU A 6 -40.95 9.19 -4.99
N ASN A 7 -41.31 10.42 -4.62
CA ASN A 7 -42.56 11.05 -5.06
C ASN A 7 -42.41 12.51 -5.53
N ASN A 8 -41.18 13.03 -5.61
CA ASN A 8 -40.94 14.43 -5.97
C ASN A 8 -39.59 14.62 -6.66
N ASP A 9 -39.63 14.89 -7.96
CA ASP A 9 -38.39 14.99 -8.74
C ASP A 9 -37.65 16.34 -8.57
N ASN A 10 -38.21 17.30 -7.84
CA ASN A 10 -37.62 18.65 -7.66
C ASN A 10 -36.29 18.65 -6.89
N TYR A 11 -36.00 17.58 -6.14
CA TYR A 11 -34.78 17.45 -5.33
C TYR A 11 -33.83 16.40 -5.89
N ASN A 12 -34.11 15.90 -7.09
CA ASN A 12 -33.27 14.90 -7.71
C ASN A 12 -31.89 15.50 -8.05
N ARG A 13 -30.86 14.71 -7.77
CA ARG A 13 -29.45 14.97 -8.05
C ARG A 13 -28.89 13.78 -8.77
N LYS A 14 -28.57 13.98 -10.05
CA LYS A 14 -27.88 12.97 -10.86
C LYS A 14 -26.56 12.56 -10.23
N ILE A 15 -26.05 11.40 -10.64
CA ILE A 15 -24.78 10.88 -10.14
C ILE A 15 -23.64 11.83 -10.56
N ILE A 16 -22.83 12.28 -9.61
CA ILE A 16 -21.61 13.06 -9.85
C ILE A 16 -20.48 12.59 -8.91
N SER A 17 -19.24 12.86 -9.30
CA SER A 17 -18.07 12.62 -8.43
C SER A 17 -18.15 13.49 -7.17
N MET A 18 -17.86 12.88 -6.02
CA MET A 18 -17.99 13.53 -4.72
C MET A 18 -16.66 14.13 -4.27
N ASN A 19 -16.67 15.39 -3.86
CA ASN A 19 -15.54 16.02 -3.19
C ASN A 19 -15.54 15.71 -1.68
N THR A 20 -14.40 15.89 -1.02
CA THR A 20 -14.23 15.57 0.41
C THR A 20 -14.97 16.54 1.35
N SER A 21 -15.08 17.81 0.97
CA SER A 21 -15.70 18.88 1.76
C SER A 21 -17.23 18.75 1.86
N GLU A 22 -17.77 18.79 3.08
CA GLU A 22 -19.22 18.78 3.37
C GLU A 22 -19.89 20.14 3.21
N ARG A 23 -19.11 21.21 3.06
CA ARG A 23 -19.62 22.59 3.04
C ARG A 23 -19.60 23.23 1.65
N THR A 24 -18.91 22.61 0.70
CA THR A 24 -18.78 23.12 -0.67
C THR A 24 -18.81 21.97 -1.67
N GLY A 25 -19.10 22.26 -2.94
CA GLY A 25 -19.06 21.28 -4.03
C GLY A 25 -20.24 20.29 -4.06
N ALA A 26 -20.04 19.17 -4.75
CA ALA A 26 -21.05 18.14 -4.97
C ALA A 26 -21.56 17.48 -3.68
N LYS A 27 -20.68 17.24 -2.70
CA LYS A 27 -21.07 16.63 -1.41
C LYS A 27 -21.99 17.56 -0.61
N ALA A 28 -21.68 18.85 -0.55
CA ALA A 28 -22.56 19.83 0.09
C ALA A 28 -23.92 19.95 -0.63
N ALA A 29 -23.91 20.02 -1.96
CA ALA A 29 -25.14 20.10 -2.74
C ALA A 29 -26.05 18.87 -2.56
N LEU A 30 -25.45 17.68 -2.41
CA LEU A 30 -26.16 16.46 -2.07
C LEU A 30 -26.78 16.55 -0.67
N LEU A 31 -26.00 16.91 0.35
CA LEU A 31 -26.47 17.04 1.73
C LEU A 31 -27.59 18.07 1.86
N ASP A 32 -27.48 19.21 1.19
CA ASP A 32 -28.53 20.23 1.14
C ASP A 32 -29.81 19.68 0.49
N SER A 33 -29.67 18.87 -0.56
CA SER A 33 -30.83 18.27 -1.23
C SER A 33 -31.54 17.26 -0.34
N ILE A 34 -30.78 16.44 0.40
CA ILE A 34 -31.33 15.52 1.41
C ILE A 34 -32.01 16.30 2.54
N TYR A 35 -31.35 17.33 3.07
CA TYR A 35 -31.86 18.13 4.20
C TYR A 35 -33.15 18.90 3.86
N LEU A 36 -33.26 19.40 2.63
CA LEU A 36 -34.41 20.18 2.17
C LEU A 36 -35.56 19.32 1.65
N SER A 37 -35.42 17.98 1.67
CA SER A 37 -36.39 17.06 1.09
C SER A 37 -37.69 16.99 1.91
N PRO A 38 -38.87 17.23 1.30
CA PRO A 38 -40.15 17.12 1.99
C PRO A 38 -40.63 15.66 2.10
N THR A 39 -41.26 15.30 3.22
CA THR A 39 -41.87 13.97 3.44
C THR A 39 -43.38 14.00 3.22
N LEU A 40 -43.86 14.03 1.97
CA LEU A 40 -45.29 14.01 1.63
C LEU A 40 -45.54 13.26 0.31
N GLY A 41 -46.47 12.29 0.28
CA GLY A 41 -46.93 11.62 -0.94
C GLY A 41 -46.96 10.09 -0.83
N GLY A 42 -47.21 9.40 -1.96
CA GLY A 42 -47.17 7.93 -2.03
C GLY A 42 -45.74 7.37 -2.11
N THR A 43 -45.63 6.05 -2.11
CA THR A 43 -44.39 5.26 -2.09
C THR A 43 -44.28 4.33 -3.31
N PRO A 44 -44.04 4.86 -4.52
CA PRO A 44 -43.99 4.07 -5.76
C PRO A 44 -42.68 3.30 -5.92
N LEU A 45 -42.32 2.46 -4.94
CA LEU A 45 -41.02 1.82 -4.82
C LEU A 45 -40.65 1.00 -6.07
N ARG A 46 -41.59 0.19 -6.59
CA ARG A 46 -41.37 -0.65 -7.78
C ARG A 46 -40.96 0.16 -9.01
N VAL A 47 -41.65 1.28 -9.25
CA VAL A 47 -41.37 2.16 -10.39
C VAL A 47 -40.03 2.87 -10.21
N LYS A 48 -39.76 3.37 -9.00
CA LYS A 48 -38.51 4.10 -8.72
C LYS A 48 -37.28 3.21 -8.72
N LEU A 49 -37.38 1.95 -8.26
CA LEU A 49 -36.29 0.98 -8.36
C LEU A 49 -35.97 0.66 -9.83
N ARG A 50 -37.00 0.44 -10.65
CA ARG A 50 -36.83 0.26 -12.08
C ARG A 50 -36.14 1.47 -12.72
N ASP A 51 -36.59 2.67 -12.39
CA ASP A 51 -36.04 3.89 -12.97
C ASP A 51 -34.55 4.08 -12.59
N ALA A 52 -34.15 3.61 -11.40
CA ALA A 52 -32.73 3.55 -11.00
C ALA A 52 -31.96 2.54 -11.86
N GLY A 53 -32.50 1.33 -12.04
CA GLY A 53 -31.92 0.31 -12.92
C GLY A 53 -31.74 0.81 -14.36
N ARG A 54 -32.73 1.56 -14.89
CA ARG A 54 -32.62 2.23 -16.20
C ARG A 54 -31.52 3.25 -16.29
N HIS A 55 -31.24 3.96 -15.21
CA HIS A 55 -30.12 4.90 -15.17
C HIS A 55 -28.80 4.14 -15.32
N TYR A 56 -28.63 3.02 -14.63
CA TYR A 56 -27.46 2.15 -14.80
C TYR A 56 -27.41 1.48 -16.16
N ALA A 57 -28.54 1.12 -16.75
CA ALA A 57 -28.61 0.62 -18.14
C ALA A 57 -28.47 1.74 -19.20
N CYS A 58 -28.33 3.01 -18.77
CA CYS A 58 -28.21 4.19 -19.64
C CYS A 58 -29.38 4.34 -20.63
N GLU A 59 -30.57 3.93 -20.19
CA GLU A 59 -31.82 4.00 -20.93
C GLU A 59 -32.54 5.34 -20.74
N LYS A 60 -33.52 5.60 -21.62
CA LYS A 60 -34.45 6.72 -21.47
C LYS A 60 -35.47 6.46 -20.34
N GLN A 61 -36.06 7.54 -19.83
CA GLN A 61 -37.03 7.54 -18.73
C GLN A 61 -36.44 6.91 -17.46
N ASP A 62 -35.20 7.24 -17.16
CA ASP A 62 -34.54 6.87 -15.91
C ASP A 62 -35.04 7.69 -14.71
N ILE A 63 -34.46 7.43 -13.54
CA ILE A 63 -34.85 8.09 -12.27
C ILE A 63 -34.61 9.61 -12.27
N PHE A 64 -33.84 10.12 -13.23
CA PHE A 64 -33.54 11.53 -13.42
C PHE A 64 -34.27 12.13 -14.62
N GLY A 65 -35.18 11.39 -15.26
CA GLY A 65 -36.02 11.86 -16.35
C GLY A 65 -35.29 11.98 -17.68
N SER A 66 -34.32 11.10 -17.95
CA SER A 66 -33.60 11.06 -19.24
C SER A 66 -34.56 10.98 -20.43
N ASN A 67 -34.35 11.84 -21.44
CA ASN A 67 -35.23 11.89 -22.62
C ASN A 67 -34.74 10.99 -23.77
N GLN A 68 -33.49 10.53 -23.72
CA GLN A 68 -32.83 9.68 -24.71
C GLN A 68 -31.85 8.74 -23.99
N PRO A 69 -31.50 7.59 -24.60
CA PRO A 69 -30.37 6.79 -24.15
C PRO A 69 -29.05 7.57 -24.28
N SER A 70 -28.09 7.25 -23.42
CA SER A 70 -26.80 7.94 -23.32
C SER A 70 -25.65 6.99 -23.59
N ALA A 71 -24.56 7.48 -24.19
CA ALA A 71 -23.34 6.69 -24.35
C ALA A 71 -22.66 6.45 -22.99
N LEU A 72 -21.90 5.37 -22.87
CA LEU A 72 -21.09 5.08 -21.68
C LEU A 72 -20.22 6.27 -21.28
N GLY A 73 -20.26 6.63 -20.00
CA GLY A 73 -19.53 7.75 -19.41
C GLY A 73 -20.01 9.14 -19.83
N ALA A 74 -21.16 9.26 -20.51
CA ALA A 74 -21.69 10.55 -20.89
C ALA A 74 -22.02 11.41 -19.66
N VAL A 75 -21.55 12.66 -19.68
CA VAL A 75 -21.81 13.68 -18.66
C VAL A 75 -22.39 14.94 -19.29
N ASP A 76 -23.26 15.64 -18.54
CA ASP A 76 -23.74 16.95 -18.94
C ASP A 76 -22.68 18.05 -18.76
N ALA A 77 -23.00 19.27 -19.19
CA ALA A 77 -22.08 20.42 -19.11
C ALA A 77 -21.72 20.84 -17.67
N GLN A 78 -22.39 20.29 -16.66
CA GLN A 78 -22.15 20.53 -15.25
C GLN A 78 -21.45 19.34 -14.56
N GLY A 79 -21.10 18.30 -15.34
CA GLY A 79 -20.37 17.12 -14.88
C GLY A 79 -21.25 16.05 -14.23
N TYR A 80 -22.58 16.16 -14.32
CA TYR A 80 -23.47 15.09 -13.87
C TYR A 80 -23.55 13.98 -14.91
N ALA A 81 -23.51 12.74 -14.46
CA ALA A 81 -23.63 11.57 -15.33
C ALA A 81 -25.02 11.49 -15.95
N ASP A 82 -25.07 11.53 -17.28
CA ASP A 82 -26.21 11.10 -18.08
C ASP A 82 -26.20 9.57 -18.27
N CYS A 83 -25.02 8.95 -18.22
CA CYS A 83 -24.81 7.50 -18.09
C CYS A 83 -23.72 7.26 -17.05
N PRO A 84 -24.03 6.62 -15.90
CA PRO A 84 -23.08 6.43 -14.82
C PRO A 84 -22.08 5.29 -15.07
N ILE A 85 -22.31 4.46 -16.08
CA ILE A 85 -21.43 3.35 -16.45
C ILE A 85 -20.28 3.87 -17.29
N LEU A 86 -19.05 3.62 -16.85
CA LEU A 86 -17.84 4.04 -17.52
C LEU A 86 -17.58 3.19 -18.78
N PRO A 87 -16.89 3.75 -19.79
CA PRO A 87 -16.39 2.93 -20.91
C PRO A 87 -15.33 1.93 -20.43
N ALA A 88 -15.08 0.90 -21.23
CA ALA A 88 -13.95 -0.01 -21.02
C ALA A 88 -12.62 0.77 -20.90
N PRO A 89 -11.68 0.32 -20.04
CA PRO A 89 -11.74 -0.90 -19.23
C PRO A 89 -12.44 -0.73 -17.87
N ALA A 90 -12.63 0.51 -17.40
CA ALA A 90 -13.16 0.77 -16.07
C ALA A 90 -14.59 0.23 -15.90
N GLY A 91 -15.40 0.29 -16.96
CA GLY A 91 -16.74 -0.29 -16.98
C GLY A 91 -16.79 -1.81 -16.82
N ASN A 92 -15.75 -2.56 -17.23
CA ASN A 92 -15.77 -4.02 -17.24
C ASN A 92 -15.91 -4.62 -15.84
N CYS A 93 -15.39 -3.95 -14.80
CA CYS A 93 -15.51 -4.38 -13.40
C CYS A 93 -16.32 -3.39 -12.55
N GLN A 94 -17.03 -2.45 -13.19
CA GLN A 94 -17.79 -1.45 -12.44
C GLN A 94 -18.99 -2.10 -11.75
N GLN A 95 -19.07 -1.93 -10.44
CA GLN A 95 -20.22 -2.32 -9.63
C GLN A 95 -21.19 -1.15 -9.44
N ASN A 96 -22.48 -1.47 -9.36
CA ASN A 96 -23.55 -0.49 -9.25
C ASN A 96 -24.46 -0.82 -8.08
N PHE A 97 -24.66 0.16 -7.20
CA PHE A 97 -25.41 -0.02 -5.97
C PHE A 97 -26.58 0.95 -5.88
N THR A 98 -27.76 0.43 -5.54
CA THR A 98 -28.94 1.22 -5.21
C THR A 98 -29.29 1.05 -3.75
N LEU A 99 -29.45 2.16 -3.02
CA LEU A 99 -29.94 2.17 -1.64
C LEU A 99 -31.33 2.81 -1.59
N MET A 100 -32.34 2.01 -1.26
CA MET A 100 -33.73 2.47 -1.12
C MET A 100 -34.09 2.65 0.35
N ILE A 101 -34.55 3.85 0.72
CA ILE A 101 -34.96 4.18 2.09
C ILE A 101 -36.47 4.47 2.11
N THR A 102 -37.22 3.77 2.94
CA THR A 102 -38.68 3.87 2.97
C THR A 102 -39.29 3.43 4.32
N ASP A 103 -40.58 3.70 4.51
CA ASP A 103 -41.37 3.15 5.62
C ASP A 103 -41.78 1.67 5.41
N GLY A 104 -41.38 1.09 4.27
CA GLY A 104 -41.59 -0.32 3.95
C GLY A 104 -42.92 -0.64 3.29
N THR A 105 -43.85 0.33 3.20
CA THR A 105 -45.07 0.14 2.43
C THR A 105 -44.95 0.72 1.05
N TRP A 106 -45.24 -0.05 0.00
CA TRP A 106 -45.27 0.46 -1.37
C TRP A 106 -46.69 0.53 -1.95
N SER A 107 -46.86 1.48 -2.89
CA SER A 107 -48.12 1.83 -3.55
C SER A 107 -47.91 2.12 -5.04
N GLY A 108 -49.00 2.28 -5.81
CA GLY A 108 -48.93 2.60 -7.25
C GLY A 108 -49.00 1.40 -8.19
N ASN A 109 -49.04 1.68 -9.50
CA ASN A 109 -49.24 0.68 -10.56
C ASN A 109 -47.99 -0.16 -10.83
N GLN A 110 -48.17 -1.31 -11.47
CA GLN A 110 -47.10 -2.19 -11.96
C GLN A 110 -46.14 -1.42 -12.90
N PRO A 111 -44.81 -1.60 -12.75
CA PRO A 111 -43.86 -1.09 -13.73
C PRO A 111 -44.07 -1.80 -15.09
N PRO A 112 -44.30 -1.08 -16.20
CA PRO A 112 -44.36 -1.70 -17.52
C PRO A 112 -43.09 -2.49 -17.84
N ASN A 113 -43.29 -3.70 -18.40
CA ASN A 113 -42.27 -4.63 -18.93
C ASN A 113 -41.40 -5.39 -17.93
N ILE A 114 -41.69 -5.33 -16.62
CA ILE A 114 -41.11 -6.26 -15.62
C ILE A 114 -42.27 -7.09 -15.06
N ARG A 115 -42.11 -8.42 -15.08
CA ARG A 115 -43.12 -9.42 -14.66
C ARG A 115 -42.50 -10.32 -13.57
N GLU A 116 -42.98 -11.55 -13.42
CA GLU A 116 -42.26 -12.58 -12.66
C GLU A 116 -40.86 -12.74 -13.22
N THR A 117 -39.84 -12.50 -12.39
CA THR A 117 -38.43 -12.58 -12.78
C THR A 117 -37.60 -13.38 -11.76
N ASP A 118 -38.20 -13.80 -10.64
CA ASP A 118 -37.49 -14.58 -9.62
C ASP A 118 -37.85 -16.08 -9.63
N ASN A 119 -38.72 -16.51 -10.55
CA ASN A 119 -39.31 -17.86 -10.60
C ASN A 119 -39.53 -18.40 -12.03
N ASP A 120 -39.07 -17.69 -13.06
CA ASP A 120 -39.15 -18.14 -14.46
C ASP A 120 -38.03 -19.11 -14.85
N ASN A 121 -36.98 -19.23 -14.02
CA ASN A 121 -35.82 -20.11 -14.18
C ASN A 121 -35.15 -19.95 -15.54
N ASP A 122 -35.08 -18.71 -16.03
CA ASP A 122 -34.49 -18.39 -17.33
C ASP A 122 -32.98 -18.10 -17.25
N THR A 123 -32.49 -17.74 -16.05
CA THR A 123 -31.08 -17.61 -15.72
C THR A 123 -30.62 -18.64 -14.68
N ASN A 124 -29.36 -18.52 -14.23
CA ASN A 124 -28.83 -19.32 -13.10
C ASN A 124 -28.90 -18.54 -11.77
N PHE A 125 -29.54 -17.37 -11.76
CA PHE A 125 -29.56 -16.43 -10.64
C PHE A 125 -30.94 -16.32 -9.97
N ASP A 126 -31.94 -17.03 -10.47
CA ASP A 126 -33.33 -17.03 -10.00
C ASP A 126 -33.78 -18.44 -9.53
N GLY A 127 -35.02 -18.57 -9.08
CA GLY A 127 -35.58 -19.84 -8.60
C GLY A 127 -35.32 -20.20 -7.13
N ASP A 128 -35.78 -21.37 -6.70
CA ASP A 128 -35.65 -21.93 -5.34
C ASP A 128 -36.04 -20.96 -4.20
N ILE A 129 -35.06 -20.53 -3.39
CA ILE A 129 -35.26 -19.63 -2.25
C ILE A 129 -35.43 -18.17 -2.69
N TYR A 130 -35.10 -17.86 -3.95
CA TYR A 130 -35.28 -16.53 -4.54
C TYR A 130 -36.70 -16.34 -5.08
N ALA A 131 -37.38 -17.43 -5.46
CA ALA A 131 -38.73 -17.39 -6.01
C ALA A 131 -39.77 -16.95 -4.98
N GLY A 132 -40.62 -16.00 -5.37
CA GLY A 132 -41.78 -15.52 -4.60
C GLY A 132 -43.12 -15.84 -5.27
N ALA A 133 -44.22 -15.51 -4.58
CA ALA A 133 -45.54 -15.38 -5.19
C ALA A 133 -46.32 -14.30 -4.44
N PRO A 134 -47.07 -13.42 -5.12
CA PRO A 134 -47.41 -13.37 -6.55
C PRO A 134 -46.45 -12.49 -7.36
N SER A 135 -46.56 -12.48 -8.69
CA SER A 135 -45.74 -11.66 -9.59
C SER A 135 -45.94 -10.15 -9.47
N ASP A 136 -45.01 -9.42 -10.07
CA ASP A 136 -44.97 -7.95 -10.17
C ASP A 136 -44.60 -7.26 -8.85
N THR A 137 -43.72 -7.87 -8.06
CA THR A 137 -43.27 -7.41 -6.74
C THR A 137 -42.13 -6.41 -6.83
N LEU A 138 -41.66 -5.91 -5.68
CA LEU A 138 -40.41 -5.17 -5.63
C LEU A 138 -39.21 -6.11 -5.82
N ALA A 139 -39.32 -7.36 -5.35
CA ALA A 139 -38.32 -8.39 -5.50
C ALA A 139 -38.05 -8.78 -6.96
N ASP A 140 -39.09 -8.86 -7.79
CA ASP A 140 -38.96 -9.08 -9.24
C ASP A 140 -38.13 -7.98 -9.92
N VAL A 141 -38.37 -6.71 -9.56
CA VAL A 141 -37.61 -5.58 -10.13
C VAL A 141 -36.14 -5.65 -9.72
N ALA A 142 -35.86 -6.03 -8.47
CA ALA A 142 -34.48 -6.20 -8.02
C ALA A 142 -33.78 -7.36 -8.72
N MET A 143 -34.48 -8.49 -8.93
CA MET A 143 -33.94 -9.65 -9.64
C MET A 143 -33.61 -9.32 -11.09
N TYR A 144 -34.53 -8.68 -11.83
CA TYR A 144 -34.35 -8.33 -13.24
C TYR A 144 -33.06 -7.56 -13.51
N TYR A 145 -32.75 -6.55 -12.70
CA TYR A 145 -31.53 -5.75 -12.88
C TYR A 145 -30.28 -6.37 -12.23
N TYR A 146 -30.43 -7.48 -11.50
CA TYR A 146 -29.32 -8.27 -10.98
C TYR A 146 -28.86 -9.33 -11.99
N GLU A 147 -29.79 -10.11 -12.53
CA GLU A 147 -29.44 -11.24 -13.40
C GLU A 147 -29.14 -10.84 -14.85
N TYR A 148 -29.65 -9.69 -15.30
CA TYR A 148 -29.47 -9.25 -16.68
C TYR A 148 -28.21 -8.38 -16.83
N ASP A 149 -27.43 -8.69 -17.86
CA ASP A 149 -26.28 -7.87 -18.25
C ASP A 149 -26.74 -6.52 -18.81
N LEU A 150 -26.54 -5.47 -18.02
CA LEU A 150 -26.92 -4.12 -18.38
C LEU A 150 -26.10 -3.58 -19.55
N HIS A 151 -24.90 -4.12 -19.81
CA HIS A 151 -23.98 -3.64 -20.84
C HIS A 151 -23.21 -4.77 -21.55
N PRO A 152 -23.87 -5.56 -22.42
CA PRO A 152 -23.26 -6.70 -23.13
C PRO A 152 -22.19 -6.35 -24.17
N ALA A 153 -21.87 -5.07 -24.32
CA ALA A 153 -20.73 -4.60 -25.11
C ALA A 153 -19.43 -4.50 -24.27
N LEU A 154 -19.54 -4.53 -22.94
CA LEU A 154 -18.41 -4.59 -22.01
C LEU A 154 -18.06 -6.05 -21.72
N SER A 155 -16.87 -6.30 -21.18
CA SER A 155 -16.50 -7.64 -20.74
C SER A 155 -16.98 -7.91 -19.32
N ASP A 156 -17.46 -9.13 -19.06
CA ASP A 156 -17.93 -9.58 -17.73
C ASP A 156 -16.76 -9.77 -16.76
N GLN A 157 -16.33 -8.68 -16.12
CA GLN A 157 -15.23 -8.67 -15.18
C GLN A 157 -15.65 -8.10 -13.82
N VAL A 158 -16.95 -7.99 -13.55
CA VAL A 158 -17.46 -7.56 -12.24
C VAL A 158 -17.20 -8.68 -11.26
N ALA A 159 -16.41 -8.42 -10.24
CA ALA A 159 -16.09 -9.47 -9.28
C ALA A 159 -17.25 -9.79 -8.36
N THR A 160 -17.34 -11.09 -8.08
CA THR A 160 -18.41 -11.72 -7.32
C THR A 160 -18.07 -11.77 -5.84
N ASN A 161 -19.01 -11.36 -5.00
CA ASN A 161 -18.89 -11.42 -3.55
C ASN A 161 -19.51 -12.73 -3.01
N SER A 162 -19.48 -12.92 -1.69
CA SER A 162 -20.04 -14.12 -1.05
C SER A 162 -21.55 -14.27 -1.25
N ARG A 163 -22.31 -13.18 -1.36
CA ARG A 163 -23.76 -13.20 -1.64
C ARG A 163 -24.08 -13.57 -3.08
N ASP A 164 -23.25 -13.16 -4.04
CA ASP A 164 -23.39 -13.57 -5.44
C ASP A 164 -23.21 -15.08 -5.59
N LYS A 165 -22.19 -15.64 -4.92
CA LYS A 165 -21.84 -17.06 -4.98
C LYS A 165 -22.83 -17.95 -4.22
N ALA A 166 -23.58 -17.38 -3.29
CA ALA A 166 -24.45 -18.16 -2.42
C ALA A 166 -25.68 -18.67 -3.20
N GLY A 167 -25.85 -19.99 -3.28
CA GLY A 167 -26.97 -20.62 -4.00
C GLY A 167 -26.94 -20.48 -5.53
N ALA A 168 -25.96 -19.79 -6.11
CA ALA A 168 -25.77 -19.74 -7.55
C ALA A 168 -25.12 -21.04 -8.07
N SER A 169 -25.51 -21.47 -9.27
CA SER A 169 -24.87 -22.60 -9.94
C SER A 169 -23.37 -22.34 -10.17
N THR A 170 -22.53 -23.38 -10.11
CA THR A 170 -21.10 -23.27 -10.47
C THR A 170 -20.86 -22.89 -11.93
N THR A 171 -21.91 -22.95 -12.76
CA THR A 171 -21.89 -22.52 -14.17
C THR A 171 -22.51 -21.14 -14.40
N ALA A 172 -22.97 -20.46 -13.34
CA ALA A 172 -23.60 -19.15 -13.44
C ALA A 172 -22.62 -18.04 -13.84
N PHE A 173 -21.34 -18.24 -13.56
CA PHE A 173 -20.29 -17.22 -13.70
C PHE A 173 -19.39 -17.48 -14.90
N ALA A 174 -18.92 -16.40 -15.52
CA ALA A 174 -18.00 -16.47 -16.66
C ALA A 174 -16.64 -17.07 -16.22
N GLY A 175 -16.05 -17.94 -17.05
CA GLY A 175 -14.71 -18.49 -16.82
C GLY A 175 -14.64 -19.82 -16.04
N GLY A 176 -15.78 -20.44 -15.70
CA GLY A 176 -15.82 -21.79 -15.10
C GLY A 176 -15.41 -21.87 -13.62
N GLY A 177 -15.04 -20.74 -13.03
CA GLY A 177 -14.89 -20.51 -11.60
C GLY A 177 -15.74 -19.32 -11.21
N ASN A 178 -16.38 -19.37 -10.04
CA ASN A 178 -17.30 -18.36 -9.52
C ASN A 178 -16.60 -17.02 -9.22
N ASP A 179 -15.90 -16.39 -10.15
CA ASP A 179 -15.01 -15.25 -9.88
C ASP A 179 -15.51 -13.95 -10.49
N TYR A 180 -16.13 -13.98 -11.67
CA TYR A 180 -16.61 -12.78 -12.38
C TYR A 180 -18.04 -12.92 -12.96
N MET A 181 -18.73 -11.79 -13.07
CA MET A 181 -20.08 -11.66 -13.64
C MET A 181 -20.24 -10.36 -14.45
N HIS A 182 -21.39 -10.25 -15.11
CA HIS A 182 -21.80 -9.10 -15.91
C HIS A 182 -22.09 -7.84 -15.09
N GLN A 183 -22.22 -6.70 -15.77
CA GLN A 183 -22.60 -5.44 -15.12
C GLN A 183 -24.07 -5.48 -14.71
N HIS A 184 -24.33 -5.34 -13.42
CA HIS A 184 -25.65 -5.46 -12.82
C HIS A 184 -25.88 -4.40 -11.73
N MET A 185 -27.09 -4.33 -11.18
CA MET A 185 -27.47 -3.48 -10.06
C MET A 185 -27.68 -4.28 -8.78
N THR A 186 -26.87 -4.03 -7.76
CA THR A 186 -27.06 -4.57 -6.42
C THR A 186 -28.04 -3.68 -5.62
N THR A 187 -29.04 -4.30 -4.98
CA THR A 187 -30.12 -3.56 -4.31
C THR A 187 -30.08 -3.69 -2.79
N TYR A 188 -29.97 -2.56 -2.10
CA TYR A 188 -30.05 -2.44 -0.64
C TYR A 188 -31.31 -1.70 -0.25
N THR A 189 -31.90 -2.10 0.88
CA THR A 189 -33.15 -1.51 1.35
C THR A 189 -33.08 -1.18 2.84
N ILE A 190 -33.67 -0.05 3.23
CA ILE A 190 -33.80 0.37 4.63
C ILE A 190 -35.28 0.59 4.95
N GLY A 191 -35.77 -0.14 5.95
CA GLY A 191 -37.11 0.03 6.50
C GLY A 191 -37.09 0.83 7.81
N PHE A 192 -37.93 1.86 7.93
CA PHE A 192 -38.08 2.63 9.17
C PHE A 192 -39.00 1.95 10.19
N GLY A 193 -38.42 1.07 11.03
CA GLY A 193 -39.04 0.54 12.25
C GLY A 193 -40.33 -0.26 12.07
N ALA A 194 -40.68 -0.60 10.84
CA ALA A 194 -41.85 -1.39 10.51
C ALA A 194 -41.40 -2.85 10.32
N LYS A 195 -42.07 -3.79 11.01
CA LYS A 195 -41.74 -5.22 10.95
C LYS A 195 -42.72 -5.97 10.06
N GLY A 196 -42.17 -6.72 9.11
CA GLY A 196 -42.89 -7.75 8.36
C GLY A 196 -43.07 -9.02 9.18
N PHE A 197 -43.63 -10.07 8.58
CA PHE A 197 -43.74 -11.39 9.20
C PHE A 197 -42.40 -12.13 9.22
N ILE A 198 -41.48 -11.77 8.32
CA ILE A 198 -40.18 -12.40 8.15
C ILE A 198 -39.15 -11.63 8.96
N THR A 199 -38.56 -12.31 9.94
CA THR A 199 -37.58 -11.71 10.87
C THR A 199 -36.14 -11.90 10.44
N ALA A 200 -35.85 -12.95 9.65
CA ALA A 200 -34.56 -13.22 9.02
C ALA A 200 -34.76 -13.87 7.64
N PRO A 201 -33.92 -13.56 6.63
CA PRO A 201 -33.94 -14.25 5.34
C PRO A 201 -33.48 -15.71 5.50
N PRO A 202 -33.76 -16.59 4.51
CA PRO A 202 -33.26 -17.96 4.52
C PRO A 202 -31.72 -18.00 4.46
N THR A 203 -31.11 -18.99 5.12
CA THR A 203 -29.68 -19.27 5.04
C THR A 203 -29.39 -20.36 4.03
N PHE A 204 -28.36 -20.18 3.20
CA PHE A 204 -27.85 -21.21 2.29
C PHE A 204 -27.24 -22.37 3.11
N SER A 205 -27.96 -23.48 3.22
CA SER A 205 -27.43 -24.74 3.79
C SER A 205 -27.27 -25.76 2.67
N ALA A 206 -26.42 -26.77 2.84
CA ALA A 206 -26.05 -27.74 1.79
C ALA A 206 -27.21 -28.62 1.24
N ASP A 207 -28.46 -28.38 1.65
CA ASP A 207 -29.69 -29.07 1.21
C ASP A 207 -30.73 -28.07 0.62
N THR A 208 -30.30 -27.02 -0.10
CA THR A 208 -31.19 -26.04 -0.76
C THR A 208 -31.89 -26.60 -1.99
N ALA A 209 -32.93 -27.40 -1.78
CA ALA A 209 -33.90 -27.81 -2.81
C ALA A 209 -35.34 -27.49 -2.34
N GLY A 210 -35.57 -26.28 -1.83
CA GLY A 210 -36.87 -25.89 -1.29
C GLY A 210 -37.19 -24.41 -1.44
N THR A 211 -38.46 -24.12 -1.72
CA THR A 211 -39.04 -22.77 -1.82
C THR A 211 -39.16 -22.12 -0.44
N PHE A 212 -38.83 -20.84 -0.31
CA PHE A 212 -39.06 -20.05 0.90
C PHE A 212 -40.35 -19.22 0.76
N ASP A 213 -41.18 -19.18 1.81
CA ASP A 213 -42.42 -18.40 1.79
C ASP A 213 -42.14 -16.93 2.11
N TRP A 214 -42.04 -16.11 1.06
CA TRP A 214 -41.84 -14.65 1.14
C TRP A 214 -43.14 -13.88 1.47
N GLY A 215 -44.29 -14.56 1.54
CA GLY A 215 -45.60 -13.95 1.73
C GLY A 215 -46.16 -13.25 0.49
N ASP A 216 -47.44 -12.84 0.55
CA ASP A 216 -48.14 -12.20 -0.56
C ASP A 216 -48.31 -10.68 -0.33
N PRO A 217 -47.46 -9.81 -0.93
CA PRO A 217 -47.58 -8.36 -0.82
C PRO A 217 -48.81 -7.75 -1.55
N MET A 218 -49.56 -8.53 -2.33
CA MET A 218 -50.76 -8.10 -3.07
C MET A 218 -52.08 -8.49 -2.37
N ALA A 219 -52.08 -9.47 -1.46
CA ALA A 219 -53.28 -10.02 -0.83
C ALA A 219 -54.04 -9.06 0.10
N ASP A 220 -53.36 -8.15 0.80
CA ASP A 220 -54.01 -7.18 1.69
C ASP A 220 -53.39 -5.77 1.55
N ALA A 221 -54.24 -4.76 1.68
CA ALA A 221 -53.86 -3.34 1.68
C ALA A 221 -53.15 -2.89 2.98
N ARG A 222 -52.88 -3.80 3.94
CA ARG A 222 -52.18 -3.52 5.21
C ARG A 222 -50.80 -4.17 5.29
N THR A 223 -49.80 -3.31 5.14
CA THR A 223 -48.49 -3.16 5.83
C THR A 223 -47.45 -4.31 5.89
N PRO A 224 -47.57 -5.43 6.63
CA PRO A 224 -46.41 -6.28 6.93
C PRO A 224 -45.82 -7.07 5.74
N ALA A 225 -46.65 -7.65 4.87
CA ALA A 225 -46.16 -8.44 3.73
C ALA A 225 -45.41 -7.59 2.67
N LYS A 226 -45.69 -6.28 2.60
CA LYS A 226 -44.94 -5.35 1.73
C LYS A 226 -43.56 -5.02 2.27
N ILE A 227 -43.38 -5.10 3.59
CA ILE A 227 -42.08 -4.98 4.24
C ILE A 227 -41.27 -6.26 4.00
N ASP A 228 -41.94 -7.42 3.99
CA ASP A 228 -41.32 -8.68 3.61
C ASP A 228 -40.84 -8.65 2.14
N ASP A 229 -41.62 -8.06 1.22
CA ASP A 229 -41.20 -7.81 -0.17
C ASP A 229 -40.01 -6.82 -0.27
N LEU A 230 -39.91 -5.82 0.61
CA LEU A 230 -38.73 -4.95 0.68
C LEU A 230 -37.46 -5.72 1.10
N ARG A 231 -37.61 -6.70 1.98
CA ARG A 231 -36.53 -7.61 2.38
C ARG A 231 -36.19 -8.59 1.26
N HIS A 232 -37.20 -9.12 0.59
CA HIS A 232 -37.06 -10.01 -0.57
C HIS A 232 -36.34 -9.30 -1.71
N ALA A 233 -36.63 -8.03 -1.97
CA ALA A 233 -35.92 -7.23 -2.96
C ALA A 233 -34.44 -7.01 -2.65
N ALA A 234 -34.07 -6.80 -1.39
CA ALA A 234 -32.65 -6.76 -1.03
C ALA A 234 -31.99 -8.13 -1.22
N PHE A 235 -32.70 -9.21 -0.90
CA PHE A 235 -32.21 -10.57 -1.09
C PHE A 235 -32.01 -10.91 -2.58
N ASN A 236 -32.99 -10.62 -3.44
CA ASN A 236 -32.92 -10.85 -4.89
C ASN A 236 -31.90 -9.92 -5.56
N GLY A 237 -31.72 -8.69 -5.08
CA GLY A 237 -30.67 -7.81 -5.57
C GLY A 237 -29.29 -8.07 -4.96
N ARG A 238 -29.10 -9.15 -4.20
CA ARG A 238 -27.87 -9.55 -3.48
C ARG A 238 -27.25 -8.47 -2.59
N GLY A 239 -28.09 -7.56 -2.09
CA GLY A 239 -27.72 -6.60 -1.08
C GLY A 239 -28.21 -7.02 0.30
N GLU A 240 -28.53 -6.03 1.12
CA GLU A 240 -28.96 -6.24 2.50
C GLU A 240 -30.19 -5.40 2.85
N TYR A 241 -31.11 -6.03 3.58
CA TYR A 241 -32.21 -5.34 4.23
C TYR A 241 -31.75 -4.86 5.61
N LEU A 242 -31.77 -3.56 5.82
CA LEU A 242 -31.35 -2.92 7.05
C LEU A 242 -32.58 -2.39 7.78
N ASP A 243 -32.87 -2.95 8.96
CA ASP A 243 -33.94 -2.45 9.83
C ASP A 243 -33.38 -1.32 10.69
N ALA A 244 -33.98 -0.13 10.58
CA ALA A 244 -33.61 1.03 11.38
C ALA A 244 -34.84 1.52 12.16
N SER A 245 -34.96 1.09 13.41
CA SER A 245 -36.01 1.51 14.33
C SER A 245 -35.63 2.76 15.14
N SER A 246 -34.35 3.14 15.12
CA SER A 246 -33.82 4.34 15.79
C SER A 246 -32.84 5.11 14.91
N VAL A 247 -32.56 6.37 15.29
CA VAL A 247 -31.55 7.21 14.60
C VAL A 247 -30.16 6.57 14.66
N LYS A 248 -29.82 5.90 15.77
CA LYS A 248 -28.54 5.21 15.94
C LYS A 248 -28.41 4.03 14.98
N GLU A 249 -29.44 3.19 14.92
CA GLU A 249 -29.49 2.05 14.00
C GLU A 249 -29.50 2.49 12.54
N LEU A 250 -30.17 3.60 12.21
CA LEU A 250 -30.13 4.18 10.86
C LEU A 250 -28.72 4.61 10.46
N THR A 251 -27.99 5.28 11.36
CA THR A 251 -26.60 5.68 11.10
C THR A 251 -25.72 4.44 10.88
N GLN A 252 -25.86 3.41 11.72
CA GLN A 252 -25.11 2.16 11.59
C GLN A 252 -25.42 1.45 10.26
N ALA A 253 -26.70 1.34 9.90
CA ALA A 253 -27.17 0.77 8.65
C ALA A 253 -26.59 1.50 7.42
N LEU A 254 -26.68 2.83 7.40
CA LEU A 254 -26.13 3.65 6.31
C LEU A 254 -24.61 3.49 6.20
N THR A 255 -23.90 3.50 7.32
CA THR A 255 -22.45 3.29 7.36
C THR A 255 -22.08 1.91 6.77
N SER A 256 -22.75 0.84 7.18
CA SER A 256 -22.55 -0.51 6.61
C SER A 256 -22.75 -0.57 5.11
N ALA A 257 -23.85 -0.02 4.60
CA ALA A 257 -24.13 -0.03 3.16
C ALA A 257 -23.03 0.73 2.37
N PHE A 258 -22.64 1.93 2.82
CA PHE A 258 -21.63 2.73 2.09
C PHE A 258 -20.22 2.17 2.19
N GLU A 259 -19.85 1.49 3.29
CA GLU A 259 -18.56 0.81 3.40
C GLU A 259 -18.49 -0.39 2.46
N GLU A 260 -19.57 -1.15 2.31
CA GLU A 260 -19.61 -2.23 1.34
C GLU A 260 -19.57 -1.74 -0.11
N PHE A 261 -20.27 -0.65 -0.43
CA PHE A 261 -20.18 -0.02 -1.76
C PHE A 261 -18.74 0.37 -2.12
N SER A 262 -17.91 0.64 -1.11
CA SER A 262 -16.50 0.97 -1.30
C SER A 262 -15.58 -0.24 -1.49
N GLN A 263 -15.98 -1.43 -1.02
CA GLN A 263 -15.15 -2.64 -1.05
C GLN A 263 -15.19 -3.39 -2.37
N GLY A 264 -16.38 -3.52 -2.97
CA GLY A 264 -16.49 -4.38 -4.14
C GLY A 264 -15.76 -3.84 -5.38
N SER A 265 -15.40 -2.54 -5.40
CA SER A 265 -14.50 -1.93 -6.41
C SER A 265 -13.08 -2.52 -6.42
N GLY A 266 -12.69 -3.34 -5.43
CA GLY A 266 -11.32 -3.83 -5.24
C GLY A 266 -11.10 -5.34 -5.45
N THR A 267 -12.09 -6.08 -5.95
CA THR A 267 -11.94 -7.54 -6.11
C THR A 267 -11.51 -7.88 -7.53
N ALA A 268 -10.23 -8.18 -7.73
CA ALA A 268 -9.70 -8.78 -8.95
C ALA A 268 -8.69 -9.85 -8.50
N SER A 269 -9.07 -11.12 -8.68
CA SER A 269 -8.28 -12.36 -8.48
C SER A 269 -7.13 -12.33 -7.47
N ALA A 270 -7.32 -12.97 -6.31
CA ALA A 270 -6.21 -13.24 -5.40
C ALA A 270 -5.45 -14.50 -5.80
N VAL A 271 -4.39 -14.28 -6.57
CA VAL A 271 -3.23 -15.17 -6.60
C VAL A 271 -2.34 -14.80 -5.39
N SER A 272 -1.45 -15.68 -4.95
CA SER A 272 -0.48 -15.37 -3.89
C SER A 272 0.86 -15.04 -4.53
N PHE A 273 1.49 -13.95 -4.09
CA PHE A 273 2.70 -13.42 -4.75
C PHE A 273 3.89 -13.45 -3.82
N ASN A 274 5.06 -13.81 -4.36
CA ASN A 274 6.32 -13.62 -3.67
C ASN A 274 6.72 -12.14 -3.79
N SER A 275 6.74 -11.41 -2.68
CA SER A 275 7.11 -10.00 -2.69
C SER A 275 8.62 -9.81 -2.76
N GLN A 276 9.39 -10.57 -1.96
CA GLN A 276 10.84 -10.45 -1.79
C GLN A 276 11.42 -11.72 -1.14
N GLU A 277 12.73 -11.92 -1.29
CA GLU A 277 13.44 -13.06 -0.68
C GLU A 277 14.84 -12.70 -0.13
N VAL A 278 15.30 -13.49 0.84
CA VAL A 278 16.68 -13.44 1.34
C VAL A 278 17.22 -14.86 1.51
N GLN A 279 18.44 -15.09 1.02
CA GLN A 279 19.15 -16.36 1.21
C GLN A 279 20.11 -16.25 2.39
N ALA A 280 20.08 -17.25 3.28
CA ALA A 280 21.08 -17.40 4.34
C ALA A 280 21.50 -18.88 4.45
N GLY A 281 22.76 -19.17 4.09
CA GLY A 281 23.25 -20.54 4.02
C GLY A 281 22.50 -21.35 2.95
N THR A 282 21.92 -22.47 3.36
CA THR A 282 21.15 -23.39 2.50
C THR A 282 19.64 -23.13 2.49
N LEU A 283 19.19 -22.08 3.19
CA LEU A 283 17.78 -21.71 3.25
C LEU A 283 17.53 -20.39 2.51
N ILE A 284 16.39 -20.32 1.85
CA ILE A 284 15.80 -19.09 1.34
C ILE A 284 14.53 -18.77 2.12
N PHE A 285 14.37 -17.51 2.53
CA PHE A 285 13.16 -17.00 3.17
C PHE A 285 12.41 -16.15 2.17
N ARG A 286 11.12 -16.45 1.97
CA ARG A 286 10.27 -15.83 0.95
C ARG A 286 9.01 -15.30 1.60
N ALA A 287 8.69 -14.04 1.31
CA ALA A 287 7.50 -13.36 1.83
C ALA A 287 6.37 -13.42 0.81
N PHE A 288 5.18 -13.81 1.28
CA PHE A 288 3.98 -13.93 0.45
C PHE A 288 2.83 -13.08 0.98
N TYR A 289 1.97 -12.64 0.08
CA TYR A 289 0.67 -12.05 0.39
C TYR A 289 -0.47 -12.65 -0.42
N ASN A 290 -1.70 -12.50 0.08
CA ASN A 290 -2.95 -12.83 -0.60
C ASN A 290 -3.92 -11.63 -0.53
N THR A 291 -4.29 -11.08 -1.67
CA THR A 291 -5.11 -9.86 -1.79
C THR A 291 -6.60 -10.08 -1.51
N LYS A 292 -7.09 -11.33 -1.45
CA LYS A 292 -8.50 -11.66 -1.13
C LYS A 292 -8.69 -11.82 0.36
N THR A 293 -7.74 -12.45 1.03
CA THR A 293 -7.82 -12.71 2.47
C THR A 293 -7.09 -11.67 3.31
N ASN A 294 -6.25 -10.81 2.67
CA ASN A 294 -5.35 -9.86 3.33
C ASN A 294 -4.50 -10.57 4.39
N ALA A 295 -3.97 -11.74 4.00
CA ALA A 295 -3.17 -12.61 4.83
C ALA A 295 -1.80 -12.81 4.19
N GLY A 296 -0.77 -12.94 5.01
CA GLY A 296 0.61 -13.15 4.57
C GLY A 296 1.17 -14.47 5.04
N ASN A 297 2.29 -14.86 4.43
CA ASN A 297 3.05 -16.02 4.87
C ASN A 297 4.56 -15.78 4.66
N LEU A 298 5.36 -16.12 5.65
CA LEU A 298 6.81 -16.19 5.52
C LEU A 298 7.20 -17.66 5.46
N VAL A 299 7.87 -18.05 4.38
CA VAL A 299 8.19 -19.45 4.09
C VAL A 299 9.69 -19.62 4.03
N ALA A 300 10.22 -20.64 4.70
CA ALA A 300 11.60 -21.08 4.54
C ALA A 300 11.67 -22.32 3.64
N GLN A 301 12.47 -22.27 2.59
CA GLN A 301 12.70 -23.39 1.67
C GLN A 301 14.19 -23.74 1.62
N GLY A 302 14.48 -25.03 1.43
CA GLY A 302 15.83 -25.49 1.15
C GLY A 302 16.24 -25.16 -0.27
N ILE A 303 17.53 -24.92 -0.46
CA ILE A 303 18.18 -24.86 -1.76
C ILE A 303 19.09 -26.09 -1.89
N SER A 304 18.95 -26.80 -3.00
CA SER A 304 19.79 -27.92 -3.40
C SER A 304 20.54 -27.61 -4.70
N ASP A 305 21.48 -28.49 -5.10
CA ASP A 305 22.21 -28.37 -6.37
C ASP A 305 21.29 -28.45 -7.61
N THR A 306 20.04 -28.92 -7.44
CA THR A 306 19.01 -29.01 -8.48
C THR A 306 17.94 -27.93 -8.36
N GLY A 307 18.15 -26.89 -7.54
CA GLY A 307 17.22 -25.78 -7.34
C GLY A 307 16.48 -25.80 -6.01
N LEU A 308 15.33 -25.12 -5.96
CA LEU A 308 14.52 -24.97 -4.75
C LEU A 308 13.80 -26.27 -4.37
N ASP A 309 13.86 -26.62 -3.10
CA ASP A 309 13.13 -27.78 -2.58
C ASP A 309 11.61 -27.53 -2.66
N PRO A 310 10.83 -28.48 -3.20
CA PRO A 310 9.40 -28.30 -3.42
C PRO A 310 8.58 -28.27 -2.12
N VAL A 311 9.16 -28.70 -1.00
CA VAL A 311 8.52 -28.72 0.30
C VAL A 311 9.19 -27.68 1.21
N PRO A 312 8.44 -26.71 1.76
CA PRO A 312 9.01 -25.76 2.70
C PRO A 312 9.41 -26.45 4.01
N VAL A 313 10.51 -25.98 4.60
CA VAL A 313 10.99 -26.43 5.91
C VAL A 313 9.99 -26.00 7.00
N TRP A 314 9.50 -24.77 6.90
CA TRP A 314 8.47 -24.23 7.78
C TRP A 314 7.71 -23.07 7.11
N GLU A 315 6.53 -22.77 7.66
CA GLU A 315 5.66 -21.67 7.26
C GLU A 315 5.22 -20.89 8.50
N ALA A 316 5.56 -19.60 8.58
CA ALA A 316 5.34 -18.76 9.76
C ALA A 316 3.85 -18.57 10.07
N ALA A 317 3.00 -18.46 9.05
CA ALA A 317 1.57 -18.25 9.27
C ALA A 317 0.93 -19.46 9.99
N LYS A 318 1.39 -20.67 9.66
CA LYS A 318 0.92 -21.92 10.27
C LYS A 318 1.42 -22.09 11.70
N THR A 319 2.68 -21.75 11.97
CA THR A 319 3.25 -21.81 13.33
C THR A 319 2.62 -20.75 14.25
N LEU A 320 2.30 -19.58 13.71
CA LEU A 320 1.62 -18.50 14.41
C LEU A 320 0.18 -18.86 14.81
N ASP A 321 -0.56 -19.52 13.92
CA ASP A 321 -1.92 -20.00 14.21
C ASP A 321 -1.95 -21.06 15.32
N ALA A 322 -0.91 -21.88 15.42
CA ALA A 322 -0.77 -22.89 16.46
C ALA A 322 -0.41 -22.30 17.84
N MET A 323 0.04 -21.05 17.92
CA MET A 323 0.40 -20.38 19.17
C MET A 323 -0.85 -19.80 19.86
N ALA A 324 -0.97 -19.86 21.18
CA ALA A 324 -2.05 -19.15 21.87
C ALA A 324 -1.79 -17.63 21.88
N ALA A 325 -2.83 -16.81 21.69
CA ALA A 325 -2.72 -15.34 21.70
C ALA A 325 -2.14 -14.78 23.01
N THR A 326 -2.32 -15.51 24.11
CA THR A 326 -1.75 -15.19 25.43
C THR A 326 -0.24 -15.38 25.51
N ASP A 327 0.31 -16.30 24.70
CA ASP A 327 1.70 -16.73 24.76
C ASP A 327 2.61 -15.88 23.85
N ARG A 328 2.01 -15.19 22.86
CA ARG A 328 2.72 -14.27 21.97
C ARG A 328 3.38 -13.14 22.76
N GLN A 329 4.62 -12.81 22.40
CA GLN A 329 5.37 -11.72 22.99
C GLN A 329 5.20 -10.46 22.12
N ILE A 330 4.24 -9.60 22.47
CA ILE A 330 3.90 -8.42 21.67
C ILE A 330 4.17 -7.17 22.52
N ILE A 331 5.02 -6.30 22.00
CA ILE A 331 5.46 -5.07 22.65
C ILE A 331 5.06 -3.84 21.84
N THR A 332 5.03 -2.69 22.49
CA THR A 332 4.80 -1.37 21.88
C THR A 332 5.60 -0.33 22.67
N LEU A 333 5.66 0.91 22.18
CA LEU A 333 6.32 2.01 22.88
C LEU A 333 5.27 2.84 23.63
N ASP A 334 5.57 3.26 24.85
CA ASP A 334 4.87 4.37 25.50
C ASP A 334 5.69 5.65 25.31
N ARG A 335 5.30 6.49 24.35
CA ARG A 335 5.99 7.75 24.07
C ARG A 335 5.88 8.78 25.21
N ILE A 336 4.97 8.60 26.17
CA ILE A 336 4.85 9.51 27.33
C ILE A 336 5.95 9.20 28.36
N SER A 337 6.17 7.92 28.64
CA SER A 337 7.23 7.47 29.56
C SER A 337 8.55 7.14 28.87
N ASN A 338 8.58 7.23 27.54
CA ASN A 338 9.69 6.85 26.67
C ASN A 338 10.25 5.45 26.99
N THR A 339 9.38 4.45 27.04
CA THR A 339 9.83 3.09 27.34
C THR A 339 8.99 2.05 26.61
N GLY A 340 9.63 0.94 26.25
CA GLY A 340 8.94 -0.23 25.74
C GLY A 340 8.01 -0.83 26.79
N ILE A 341 6.76 -1.04 26.42
CA ILE A 341 5.72 -1.63 27.27
C ILE A 341 5.09 -2.85 26.60
N LYS A 342 4.36 -3.64 27.37
CA LYS A 342 3.59 -4.78 26.85
C LYS A 342 2.41 -4.25 26.04
N PHE A 343 2.11 -4.88 24.92
CA PHE A 343 0.86 -4.64 24.20
C PHE A 343 -0.27 -5.44 24.85
N ARG A 344 -0.70 -5.00 26.04
CA ARG A 344 -1.78 -5.62 26.83
C ARG A 344 -2.75 -4.59 27.40
N PRO A 345 -4.04 -4.93 27.58
CA PRO A 345 -5.08 -4.01 28.05
C PRO A 345 -4.68 -3.22 29.30
N GLU A 346 -4.04 -3.90 30.26
CA GLU A 346 -3.67 -3.36 31.57
C GLU A 346 -2.41 -2.48 31.54
N THR A 347 -1.52 -2.65 30.56
CA THR A 347 -0.23 -1.94 30.48
C THR A 347 -0.26 -0.74 29.54
N LEU A 348 -1.16 -0.73 28.55
CA LEU A 348 -1.33 0.42 27.66
C LEU A 348 -1.63 1.70 28.47
N ASN A 349 -1.04 2.82 28.06
CA ASN A 349 -1.26 4.10 28.73
C ASN A 349 -2.71 4.60 28.52
N ALA A 350 -3.08 5.67 29.23
CA ALA A 350 -4.45 6.19 29.18
C ALA A 350 -4.87 6.70 27.79
N GLU A 351 -3.95 7.26 27.00
CA GLU A 351 -4.22 7.75 25.65
C GLU A 351 -4.37 6.60 24.65
N GLN A 352 -3.49 5.60 24.72
CA GLN A 352 -3.54 4.40 23.87
C GLN A 352 -4.85 3.64 24.09
N ARG A 353 -5.29 3.48 25.35
CA ARG A 353 -6.56 2.83 25.68
C ARG A 353 -7.79 3.53 25.09
N LYS A 354 -7.77 4.85 24.90
CA LYS A 354 -8.91 5.58 24.33
C LYS A 354 -9.28 5.10 22.93
N LEU A 355 -8.30 4.65 22.15
CA LEU A 355 -8.54 4.15 20.80
C LEU A 355 -9.45 2.91 20.79
N PHE A 356 -9.34 2.07 21.81
CA PHE A 356 -10.08 0.80 21.91
C PHE A 356 -11.46 0.95 22.59
N ILE A 357 -11.86 2.18 22.96
CA ILE A 357 -13.16 2.48 23.54
C ILE A 357 -14.10 2.99 22.45
N THR A 358 -15.16 2.24 22.16
CA THR A 358 -16.18 2.64 21.17
C THR A 358 -17.32 3.46 21.77
N ASP A 359 -17.53 3.35 23.09
CA ASP A 359 -18.50 4.17 23.81
C ASP A 359 -17.84 4.93 24.98
N PRO A 360 -17.38 6.17 24.74
CA PRO A 360 -16.78 7.00 25.79
C PRO A 360 -17.73 7.30 26.97
N GLY A 361 -19.05 7.19 26.77
CA GLY A 361 -20.07 7.40 27.80
C GLY A 361 -20.33 6.16 28.67
N ALA A 362 -19.79 5.01 28.30
CA ALA A 362 -19.98 3.77 29.04
C ALA A 362 -19.31 3.78 30.44
N SER A 363 -19.77 2.88 31.31
CA SER A 363 -19.15 2.65 32.61
C SER A 363 -17.72 2.12 32.46
N ASP A 364 -16.87 2.32 33.48
CA ASP A 364 -15.47 1.89 33.44
C ASP A 364 -15.30 0.38 33.23
N ALA A 365 -16.22 -0.43 33.76
CA ALA A 365 -16.22 -1.88 33.55
C ALA A 365 -16.42 -2.25 32.07
N VAL A 366 -17.37 -1.58 31.40
CA VAL A 366 -17.66 -1.79 29.97
C VAL A 366 -16.51 -1.28 29.10
N LYS A 367 -15.88 -0.16 29.47
CA LYS A 367 -14.68 0.34 28.78
C LYS A 367 -13.52 -0.65 28.87
N LEU A 368 -13.30 -1.24 30.05
CA LEU A 368 -12.24 -2.22 30.24
C LEU A 368 -12.48 -3.50 29.44
N GLU A 369 -13.73 -3.98 29.39
CA GLU A 369 -14.14 -5.11 28.55
C GLU A 369 -13.86 -4.80 27.07
N GLN A 370 -14.33 -3.66 26.58
CA GLN A 370 -14.07 -3.15 25.23
C GLN A 370 -12.58 -3.10 24.86
N ILE A 371 -11.72 -2.62 25.77
CA ILE A 371 -10.27 -2.59 25.55
C ILE A 371 -9.71 -4.01 25.49
N THR A 372 -10.14 -4.87 26.42
CA THR A 372 -9.66 -6.25 26.54
C THR A 372 -9.95 -7.05 25.29
N GLU A 373 -11.19 -7.04 24.83
CA GLU A 373 -11.64 -7.77 23.64
C GLU A 373 -10.87 -7.33 22.39
N ARG A 374 -10.73 -6.02 22.18
CA ARG A 374 -10.11 -5.48 20.97
C ARG A 374 -8.60 -5.68 20.92
N VAL A 375 -7.91 -5.47 22.06
CA VAL A 375 -6.48 -5.75 22.14
C VAL A 375 -6.23 -7.25 21.97
N ASN A 376 -7.02 -8.13 22.60
CA ASN A 376 -6.85 -9.58 22.47
C ASN A 376 -7.07 -10.07 21.04
N TYR A 377 -8.03 -9.49 20.29
CA TYR A 377 -8.21 -9.80 18.87
C TYR A 377 -6.95 -9.50 18.04
N LEU A 378 -6.34 -8.33 18.24
CA LEU A 378 -5.08 -7.94 17.57
C LEU A 378 -3.91 -8.85 17.98
N ARG A 379 -3.94 -9.36 19.21
CA ARG A 379 -3.00 -10.39 19.68
C ARG A 379 -3.27 -11.78 19.08
N GLY A 380 -4.36 -11.99 18.35
CA GLY A 380 -4.66 -13.27 17.68
C GLY A 380 -5.79 -14.09 18.30
N ASP A 381 -6.53 -13.54 19.28
CA ASP A 381 -7.73 -14.18 19.79
C ASP A 381 -8.84 -14.15 18.73
N ALA A 382 -9.36 -15.32 18.39
CA ALA A 382 -10.39 -15.50 17.36
C ALA A 382 -11.80 -15.70 17.96
N SER A 383 -11.95 -15.69 19.29
CA SER A 383 -13.21 -16.02 19.96
C SER A 383 -14.37 -15.07 19.67
N LEU A 384 -14.05 -13.82 19.32
CA LEU A 384 -15.02 -12.76 18.98
C LEU A 384 -15.04 -12.42 17.49
N GLU A 385 -14.41 -13.25 16.66
CA GLU A 385 -14.57 -13.16 15.21
C GLU A 385 -15.95 -13.63 14.79
N ARG A 386 -16.43 -13.10 13.67
CA ARG A 386 -17.63 -13.64 13.04
C ARG A 386 -17.44 -15.14 12.73
N PRO A 387 -18.50 -15.96 12.89
CA PRO A 387 -19.89 -15.56 13.19
C PRO A 387 -20.23 -15.43 14.70
N PHE A 388 -19.29 -15.67 15.62
CA PHE A 388 -19.57 -15.73 17.06
C PHE A 388 -19.52 -14.37 17.75
N GLY A 389 -18.69 -13.44 17.24
CA GLY A 389 -18.68 -12.04 17.63
C GLY A 389 -18.73 -11.10 16.42
N ASP A 390 -18.40 -9.83 16.64
CA ASP A 390 -18.51 -8.76 15.64
C ASP A 390 -17.17 -8.37 14.98
N PHE A 391 -16.06 -9.02 15.35
CA PHE A 391 -14.76 -8.72 14.73
C PHE A 391 -14.59 -9.39 13.38
N ARG A 392 -13.70 -8.82 12.56
CA ARG A 392 -13.27 -9.38 11.28
C ARG A 392 -12.89 -10.85 11.39
N GLU A 393 -13.50 -11.66 10.54
CA GLU A 393 -13.14 -13.06 10.34
C GLU A 393 -11.81 -13.15 9.60
N ARG A 394 -10.88 -13.89 10.18
CA ARG A 394 -9.61 -14.26 9.55
C ARG A 394 -9.71 -15.68 8.99
N PRO A 395 -8.92 -16.02 7.94
CA PRO A 395 -8.81 -17.41 7.51
C PRO A 395 -8.47 -18.34 8.68
N VAL A 396 -9.14 -19.50 8.73
CA VAL A 396 -8.91 -20.53 9.75
C VAL A 396 -7.46 -21.07 9.72
N THR A 397 -6.77 -20.91 8.58
CA THR A 397 -5.37 -21.27 8.41
C THR A 397 -4.61 -20.16 7.70
N GLY A 398 -3.48 -19.77 8.25
CA GLY A 398 -2.63 -18.66 7.84
C GLY A 398 -3.25 -17.28 8.04
N GLY A 399 -4.28 -17.14 8.88
CA GLY A 399 -5.07 -15.90 8.94
C GLY A 399 -4.55 -14.83 9.89
N ARG A 400 -3.68 -15.18 10.84
CA ARG A 400 -3.21 -14.24 11.88
C ARG A 400 -2.07 -13.35 11.43
N LEU A 401 -1.25 -13.80 10.48
CA LEU A 401 -0.16 -13.00 9.93
C LEU A 401 -0.72 -12.11 8.81
N GLY A 402 -0.55 -10.80 8.96
CA GLY A 402 -0.91 -9.84 7.92
C GLY A 402 -0.12 -10.05 6.63
N ASP A 403 -0.64 -9.54 5.53
CA ASP A 403 0.05 -9.57 4.24
C ASP A 403 1.38 -8.80 4.22
N LEU A 404 2.33 -9.31 3.42
CA LEU A 404 3.72 -8.85 3.33
C LEU A 404 3.99 -8.23 1.94
N VAL A 405 3.49 -7.02 1.69
CA VAL A 405 3.45 -6.44 0.32
C VAL A 405 4.78 -5.82 -0.09
N HIS A 406 5.30 -4.85 0.68
CA HIS A 406 6.55 -4.16 0.35
C HIS A 406 7.73 -4.55 1.25
N SER A 407 7.49 -5.36 2.27
CA SER A 407 8.50 -5.77 3.24
C SER A 407 9.27 -7.01 2.80
N ALA A 408 10.59 -6.88 2.65
CA ALA A 408 11.49 -8.01 2.48
C ALA A 408 11.83 -8.66 3.82
N PRO A 409 11.93 -10.00 3.89
CA PRO A 409 12.47 -10.65 5.07
C PRO A 409 13.95 -10.29 5.25
N VAL A 410 14.35 -10.00 6.49
CA VAL A 410 15.74 -9.67 6.85
C VAL A 410 16.26 -10.65 7.89
N PHE A 411 17.33 -11.35 7.53
CA PHE A 411 17.96 -12.35 8.38
C PHE A 411 19.02 -11.74 9.31
N VAL A 412 18.98 -12.13 10.59
CA VAL A 412 19.93 -11.73 11.62
C VAL A 412 20.48 -12.98 12.29
N GLY A 413 21.78 -13.21 12.14
CA GLY A 413 22.51 -14.29 12.80
C GLY A 413 23.66 -13.74 13.64
N SER A 414 24.72 -14.52 13.86
CA SER A 414 25.93 -14.04 14.54
C SER A 414 26.51 -12.77 13.88
N PRO A 415 27.00 -11.77 14.64
CA PRO A 415 27.61 -10.57 14.06
C PRO A 415 28.78 -10.91 13.13
N ASP A 416 28.81 -10.30 11.95
CA ASP A 416 29.77 -10.64 10.90
C ASP A 416 30.38 -9.44 10.17
N ARG A 417 30.10 -8.21 10.64
CA ARG A 417 30.53 -6.99 9.94
C ARG A 417 32.05 -6.95 9.81
N LEU A 418 32.50 -6.71 8.57
CA LEU A 418 33.90 -6.67 8.21
C LEU A 418 34.46 -5.26 8.41
N ARG A 419 35.80 -5.16 8.52
CA ARG A 419 36.56 -3.89 8.55
C ARG A 419 36.26 -2.96 9.74
N ARG A 420 35.73 -3.48 10.84
CA ARG A 420 35.42 -2.70 12.07
C ARG A 420 36.46 -2.78 13.18
N THR A 421 37.69 -3.17 12.85
CA THR A 421 38.75 -3.40 13.83
C THR A 421 39.74 -2.23 13.93
N LEU A 422 39.60 -1.22 13.08
CA LEU A 422 40.51 -0.07 13.01
C LEU A 422 39.71 1.22 13.23
N SER A 423 40.41 2.31 13.57
CA SER A 423 39.85 3.67 13.54
C SER A 423 39.13 3.90 12.21
N PRO A 424 37.98 4.58 12.20
CA PRO A 424 37.32 5.37 13.26
C PRO A 424 36.44 4.56 14.22
N TYR A 425 36.35 3.24 14.06
CA TYR A 425 35.59 2.40 15.00
C TYR A 425 36.25 2.38 16.40
N PRO A 426 35.46 2.21 17.47
CA PRO A 426 35.96 2.23 18.85
C PRO A 426 37.08 1.22 19.06
N GLN A 427 38.19 1.68 19.65
CA GLN A 427 39.38 0.86 19.92
C GLN A 427 39.40 0.31 21.35
N ASP A 428 38.73 0.98 22.28
CA ASP A 428 38.62 0.54 23.69
C ASP A 428 37.46 -0.45 23.90
N ALA A 429 36.48 -0.45 22.99
CA ALA A 429 35.42 -1.47 22.87
C ALA A 429 35.41 -2.10 21.46
N PRO A 430 36.38 -2.98 21.13
CA PRO A 430 36.51 -3.51 19.77
C PRO A 430 35.31 -4.35 19.35
N TYR A 431 34.89 -4.20 18.09
CA TYR A 431 33.82 -5.03 17.49
C TYR A 431 34.11 -6.54 17.53
N ALA A 432 35.38 -6.94 17.60
CA ALA A 432 35.77 -8.34 17.75
C ALA A 432 35.25 -8.96 19.07
N THR A 433 35.16 -8.17 20.14
CA THR A 433 34.59 -8.60 21.42
C THR A 433 33.10 -8.86 21.27
N PHE A 434 32.36 -7.91 20.69
CA PHE A 434 30.93 -8.05 20.38
C PHE A 434 30.64 -9.29 19.52
N LYS A 435 31.45 -9.53 18.48
CA LYS A 435 31.35 -10.73 17.64
C LYS A 435 31.58 -12.03 18.42
N SER A 436 32.50 -12.02 19.38
CA SER A 436 32.77 -13.19 20.21
C SER A 436 31.66 -13.46 21.22
N GLU A 437 31.08 -12.41 21.79
CA GLU A 437 29.99 -12.46 22.76
C GLU A 437 28.70 -13.01 22.11
N PHE A 438 28.34 -12.50 20.94
CA PHE A 438 27.13 -12.90 20.22
C PHE A 438 27.39 -13.95 19.12
N ALA A 439 28.48 -14.72 19.23
CA ALA A 439 28.83 -15.75 18.25
C ALA A 439 27.75 -16.85 18.11
N SER A 440 27.02 -17.12 19.21
CA SER A 440 25.91 -18.08 19.26
C SER A 440 24.54 -17.41 19.30
N ARG A 441 24.42 -16.16 18.84
CA ARG A 441 23.15 -15.44 18.78
C ARG A 441 22.10 -16.27 18.01
N GLU A 442 20.92 -16.39 18.62
CA GLU A 442 19.78 -17.04 17.98
C GLU A 442 19.45 -16.35 16.65
N LYS A 443 19.16 -17.15 15.63
CA LYS A 443 18.97 -16.66 14.27
C LYS A 443 17.51 -16.25 14.09
N VAL A 444 17.28 -15.01 13.69
CA VAL A 444 15.93 -14.43 13.59
C VAL A 444 15.72 -13.85 12.19
N VAL A 445 14.52 -14.01 11.65
CA VAL A 445 14.08 -13.38 10.40
C VAL A 445 13.01 -12.36 10.74
N TYR A 446 13.25 -11.10 10.40
CA TYR A 446 12.32 -9.99 10.62
C TYR A 446 11.55 -9.66 9.36
N VAL A 447 10.26 -9.37 9.50
CA VAL A 447 9.41 -8.90 8.40
C VAL A 447 8.30 -8.01 8.93
N ALA A 448 7.95 -6.97 8.18
CA ALA A 448 6.80 -6.12 8.49
C ALA A 448 5.53 -6.64 7.82
N ALA A 449 4.42 -6.61 8.56
CA ALA A 449 3.14 -7.12 8.11
C ALA A 449 2.00 -6.09 8.31
N ASN A 450 1.03 -6.14 7.41
CA ASN A 450 -0.13 -5.25 7.42
C ASN A 450 -1.21 -5.62 8.46
N ASP A 451 -0.90 -6.52 9.40
CA ASP A 451 -1.60 -6.67 10.68
C ASP A 451 -1.16 -5.62 11.72
N GLY A 452 -0.29 -4.70 11.32
CA GLY A 452 0.15 -3.56 12.13
C GLY A 452 1.42 -3.83 12.92
N MET A 453 2.12 -4.92 12.63
CA MET A 453 3.27 -5.38 13.40
C MET A 453 4.52 -5.57 12.54
N LEU A 454 5.67 -5.36 13.18
CA LEU A 454 6.90 -5.99 12.76
C LEU A 454 7.07 -7.30 13.53
N HIS A 455 7.30 -8.41 12.83
CA HIS A 455 7.48 -9.74 13.44
C HIS A 455 8.93 -10.18 13.35
N GLY A 456 9.41 -10.87 14.38
CA GLY A 456 10.68 -11.62 14.37
C GLY A 456 10.41 -13.11 14.58
N PHE A 457 10.79 -13.94 13.61
CA PHE A 457 10.62 -15.40 13.62
C PHE A 457 11.94 -16.12 13.80
N ASP A 458 11.98 -17.21 14.57
CA ASP A 458 13.14 -18.11 14.64
C ASP A 458 13.40 -18.70 13.24
N ALA A 459 14.61 -18.46 12.73
CA ALA A 459 14.99 -18.86 11.37
C ALA A 459 14.96 -20.39 11.15
N ASN A 460 15.02 -21.20 12.20
CA ASN A 460 15.10 -22.65 12.12
C ASN A 460 13.72 -23.33 12.08
N ASN A 461 12.72 -22.74 12.73
CA ASN A 461 11.41 -23.40 12.92
C ASN A 461 10.20 -22.50 12.63
N GLY A 462 10.40 -21.21 12.32
CA GLY A 462 9.33 -20.28 11.98
C GLY A 462 8.45 -19.85 13.16
N ARG A 463 8.83 -20.15 14.42
CA ARG A 463 8.09 -19.68 15.60
C ARG A 463 8.28 -18.18 15.78
N GLU A 464 7.20 -17.45 16.02
CA GLU A 464 7.27 -16.03 16.39
C GLU A 464 7.95 -15.86 17.75
N LEU A 465 9.04 -15.09 17.79
CA LEU A 465 9.79 -14.76 19.01
C LEU A 465 9.33 -13.42 19.59
N ILE A 466 9.03 -12.44 18.73
CA ILE A 466 8.58 -11.11 19.11
C ILE A 466 7.74 -10.48 18.02
N ALA A 467 6.81 -9.61 18.42
CA ALA A 467 6.17 -8.64 17.53
C ALA A 467 6.16 -7.24 18.15
N TYR A 468 6.33 -6.21 17.32
CA TYR A 468 6.31 -4.81 17.72
C TYR A 468 5.16 -4.06 17.03
N VAL A 469 4.31 -3.42 17.83
CA VAL A 469 3.23 -2.52 17.36
C VAL A 469 3.69 -1.07 17.55
N PRO A 470 3.82 -0.28 16.48
CA PRO A 470 4.15 1.13 16.62
C PRO A 470 3.06 1.95 17.34
N ASP A 471 3.45 2.84 18.25
CA ASP A 471 2.55 3.68 19.05
C ASP A 471 1.74 4.64 18.18
N ASN A 472 2.34 5.16 17.11
CA ASN A 472 1.66 6.07 16.21
C ASN A 472 0.49 5.40 15.42
N LEU A 473 0.43 4.06 15.30
CA LEU A 473 -0.78 3.40 14.77
C LEU A 473 -1.96 3.49 15.76
N MET A 474 -1.68 3.80 17.03
CA MET A 474 -2.68 4.11 18.03
C MET A 474 -2.95 5.61 18.14
N LEU A 475 -1.90 6.41 18.29
CA LEU A 475 -2.03 7.85 18.62
C LEU A 475 -1.84 8.80 17.44
N GLY A 476 -1.18 8.37 16.36
CA GLY A 476 -0.79 9.21 15.22
C GLY A 476 -1.99 9.77 14.45
N LYS A 477 -1.93 11.06 14.11
CA LYS A 477 -3.00 11.77 13.37
C LYS A 477 -3.02 11.43 11.88
N TYR A 478 -1.84 11.26 11.29
CA TYR A 478 -1.65 10.99 9.84
C TYR A 478 -1.23 9.54 9.57
N SER A 479 -1.49 8.67 10.54
CA SER A 479 -1.26 7.24 10.47
C SER A 479 -2.61 6.53 10.47
N ARG A 480 -2.68 5.41 9.76
CA ARG A 480 -3.84 4.52 9.81
C ARG A 480 -3.99 3.96 11.23
N LYS A 481 -5.23 3.73 11.64
CA LYS A 481 -5.50 3.23 12.99
C LYS A 481 -5.45 1.71 12.98
N ILE A 482 -4.69 1.13 13.90
CA ILE A 482 -4.65 -0.34 14.04
C ILE A 482 -6.04 -0.94 14.32
N THR A 483 -6.96 -0.14 14.87
CA THR A 483 -8.34 -0.57 15.11
C THR A 483 -9.16 -0.81 13.83
N GLU A 484 -8.71 -0.33 12.67
CA GLU A 484 -9.36 -0.62 11.38
C GLU A 484 -9.38 -2.15 11.10
N LEU A 485 -8.39 -2.91 11.61
CA LEU A 485 -8.31 -4.37 11.45
C LEU A 485 -9.43 -5.16 12.15
N LEU A 486 -10.14 -4.55 13.10
CA LEU A 486 -11.23 -5.19 13.83
C LEU A 486 -12.55 -5.15 13.07
N ASP A 487 -12.71 -4.22 12.14
CA ASP A 487 -13.97 -4.07 11.42
C ASP A 487 -14.21 -5.29 10.54
N TYR A 488 -15.33 -5.98 10.72
CA TYR A 488 -15.70 -7.11 9.86
C TYR A 488 -15.92 -6.72 8.40
N ARG A 489 -16.04 -5.41 8.12
CA ARG A 489 -16.00 -4.79 6.79
C ARG A 489 -14.61 -4.21 6.53
N TYR A 490 -13.56 -4.88 6.93
CA TYR A 490 -12.20 -4.46 6.65
C TYR A 490 -11.96 -4.41 5.13
N SER A 491 -11.60 -3.23 4.66
CA SER A 491 -10.93 -3.05 3.37
C SER A 491 -9.43 -3.03 3.62
N HIS A 492 -8.65 -3.59 2.71
CA HIS A 492 -7.20 -3.64 2.85
C HIS A 492 -6.60 -2.26 3.19
N ARG A 493 -5.77 -2.25 4.23
CA ARG A 493 -5.02 -1.09 4.71
C ARG A 493 -3.57 -1.50 4.89
N PHE A 494 -2.67 -0.72 4.30
CA PHE A 494 -1.27 -0.75 4.68
C PHE A 494 -1.12 -0.21 6.11
N LEU A 495 -0.32 -0.87 6.93
CA LEU A 495 0.01 -0.45 8.30
C LEU A 495 1.53 -0.40 8.50
N VAL A 496 2.16 -1.55 8.74
CA VAL A 496 3.62 -1.67 8.82
C VAL A 496 4.07 -2.48 7.61
N ASP A 497 4.81 -1.84 6.70
CA ASP A 497 4.98 -2.37 5.35
C ASP A 497 6.38 -2.11 4.78
N LEU A 498 7.23 -1.33 5.46
CA LEU A 498 8.58 -1.08 4.99
C LEU A 498 9.48 -2.28 5.32
N THR A 499 10.44 -2.57 4.43
CA THR A 499 11.54 -3.50 4.74
C THR A 499 12.36 -2.94 5.91
N PRO A 500 12.57 -3.71 7.00
CA PRO A 500 13.39 -3.25 8.11
C PRO A 500 14.85 -3.08 7.69
N ALA A 501 15.46 -1.93 8.00
CA ALA A 501 16.89 -1.71 7.83
C ALA A 501 17.65 -2.19 9.06
N LEU A 502 18.83 -2.79 8.88
CA LEU A 502 19.60 -3.35 9.99
C LEU A 502 21.10 -3.08 9.88
N ASN A 503 21.70 -2.64 10.97
CA ASN A 503 23.15 -2.57 11.09
C ASN A 503 23.60 -2.71 12.54
N ASP A 504 24.84 -3.16 12.73
CA ASP A 504 25.49 -3.03 14.03
C ASP A 504 26.00 -1.59 14.13
N VAL A 505 25.71 -0.90 15.22
CA VAL A 505 26.07 0.49 15.49
C VAL A 505 26.72 0.58 16.87
N PHE A 506 27.48 1.65 17.12
CA PHE A 506 28.07 1.91 18.44
C PHE A 506 27.36 3.14 19.02
N MET A 507 26.52 2.93 20.03
CA MET A 507 25.59 3.94 20.55
C MET A 507 25.27 3.67 22.03
N ASP A 508 24.74 4.66 22.73
CA ASP A 508 24.23 4.55 24.10
C ASP A 508 22.75 4.15 24.04
N ALA A 509 22.51 2.84 23.94
CA ALA A 509 21.18 2.32 23.67
C ALA A 509 20.26 2.32 24.90
N ASP A 510 20.82 2.36 26.13
CA ASP A 510 20.07 2.33 27.39
C ASP A 510 20.16 3.64 28.21
N LEU A 511 20.82 4.66 27.65
CA LEU A 511 20.96 6.01 28.20
C LEU A 511 21.72 6.05 29.53
N ASP A 512 22.68 5.14 29.72
CA ASP A 512 23.51 5.09 30.92
C ASP A 512 24.77 5.98 30.84
N GLY A 513 25.05 6.51 29.63
CA GLY A 513 26.16 7.39 29.32
C GLY A 513 27.38 6.69 28.74
N ASP A 514 27.40 5.36 28.70
CA ASP A 514 28.41 4.56 28.01
C ASP A 514 27.85 4.07 26.65
N ARG A 515 28.74 3.86 25.67
CA ARG A 515 28.37 3.39 24.34
C ARG A 515 28.75 1.92 24.16
N GLU A 516 27.85 1.14 23.57
CA GLU A 516 28.11 -0.26 23.21
C GLU A 516 27.72 -0.58 21.77
N TRP A 517 28.27 -1.70 21.31
CA TRP A 517 27.84 -2.30 20.06
C TRP A 517 26.41 -2.84 20.20
N THR A 518 25.53 -2.29 19.38
CA THR A 518 24.11 -2.62 19.32
C THR A 518 23.74 -3.00 17.89
N THR A 519 23.04 -4.13 17.71
CA THR A 519 22.36 -4.42 16.43
C THR A 519 21.05 -3.63 16.38
N LEU A 520 21.10 -2.47 15.74
CA LEU A 520 19.97 -1.58 15.54
C LEU A 520 19.17 -2.00 14.31
N MET A 521 17.86 -2.07 14.48
CA MET A 521 16.91 -2.25 13.40
C MET A 521 15.98 -1.05 13.32
N ILE A 522 15.77 -0.52 12.12
CA ILE A 522 14.82 0.57 11.88
C ILE A 522 13.73 0.08 10.93
N GLY A 523 12.49 0.09 11.40
CA GLY A 523 11.31 -0.18 10.61
C GLY A 523 10.58 1.08 10.18
N GLY A 524 9.63 0.93 9.25
CA GLY A 524 8.77 2.02 8.77
C GLY A 524 7.42 1.50 8.30
N GLN A 525 6.53 2.42 7.96
CA GLN A 525 5.11 2.12 7.73
C GLN A 525 4.69 2.15 6.26
N GLY A 526 5.56 2.56 5.33
CA GLY A 526 5.19 2.67 3.92
C GLY A 526 3.95 3.56 3.75
N ALA A 527 2.89 3.00 3.15
CA ALA A 527 1.59 3.68 2.98
C ALA A 527 0.76 3.78 4.27
N GLY A 528 1.08 3.04 5.32
CA GLY A 528 0.32 3.03 6.58
C GLY A 528 0.52 4.28 7.43
N GLY A 529 1.65 4.98 7.25
CA GLY A 529 1.90 6.21 7.98
C GLY A 529 3.26 6.85 7.73
N LYS A 530 3.41 8.02 8.34
CA LYS A 530 4.59 8.88 8.27
C LYS A 530 5.46 8.69 9.52
N ALA A 531 6.07 7.52 9.64
CA ALA A 531 6.85 7.18 10.83
C ALA A 531 7.93 6.13 10.55
N TYR A 532 8.99 6.22 11.34
CA TYR A 532 10.03 5.22 11.52
C TYR A 532 10.12 4.85 12.99
N PHE A 533 10.58 3.64 13.30
CA PHE A 533 10.81 3.20 14.67
C PHE A 533 12.11 2.41 14.76
N GLY A 534 12.82 2.55 15.88
CA GLY A 534 14.10 1.90 16.15
C GLY A 534 13.96 0.83 17.23
N LEU A 535 14.48 -0.37 16.97
CA LEU A 535 14.51 -1.49 17.90
C LEU A 535 15.94 -2.00 18.11
N ASN A 536 16.30 -2.31 19.35
CA ASN A 536 17.48 -3.06 19.71
C ASN A 536 17.20 -4.56 19.56
N VAL A 537 17.81 -5.19 18.54
CA VAL A 537 17.68 -6.62 18.25
C VAL A 537 18.98 -7.39 18.49
N THR A 538 19.84 -6.85 19.36
CA THR A 538 21.14 -7.43 19.68
C THR A 538 21.00 -8.81 20.28
N ASP A 539 20.11 -8.98 21.26
CA ASP A 539 19.96 -10.19 22.05
C ASP A 539 18.52 -10.73 22.01
N PRO A 540 18.24 -11.75 21.18
CA PRO A 540 16.93 -12.39 21.13
C PRO A 540 16.47 -13.03 22.44
N THR A 541 17.35 -13.28 23.41
CA THR A 541 16.92 -13.80 24.72
C THR A 541 16.14 -12.77 25.53
N LYS A 542 16.25 -11.49 25.17
CA LYS A 542 15.44 -10.38 25.71
C LYS A 542 14.11 -10.19 24.97
N PHE A 543 13.74 -11.06 24.04
CA PHE A 543 12.45 -10.98 23.35
C PHE A 543 11.31 -11.49 24.24
N SER A 544 10.98 -10.68 25.23
CA SER A 544 9.87 -10.88 26.14
C SER A 544 9.18 -9.57 26.44
N GLU A 545 7.87 -9.63 26.67
CA GLU A 545 7.09 -8.51 27.19
C GLU A 545 7.64 -7.96 28.52
N ALA A 546 8.37 -8.76 29.32
CA ALA A 546 8.97 -8.31 30.57
C ALA A 546 10.19 -7.40 30.38
N THR A 547 10.86 -7.50 29.23
CA THR A 547 12.09 -6.78 28.85
C THR A 547 11.84 -5.85 27.67
N ALA A 548 10.59 -5.42 27.48
CA ALA A 548 10.18 -4.56 26.36
C ALA A 548 11.00 -3.26 26.28
N ALA A 549 11.37 -2.69 27.43
CA ALA A 549 12.21 -1.50 27.53
C ALA A 549 13.61 -1.66 26.93
N ASP A 550 14.17 -2.88 26.93
CA ASP A 550 15.49 -3.17 26.37
C ASP A 550 15.45 -3.29 24.83
N VAL A 551 14.25 -3.37 24.24
CA VAL A 551 14.04 -3.65 22.82
C VAL A 551 13.53 -2.40 22.09
N ALA A 552 12.49 -1.73 22.59
CA ALA A 552 11.92 -0.56 21.92
C ALA A 552 12.69 0.71 22.31
N LEU A 553 13.42 1.28 21.35
CA LEU A 553 14.27 2.44 21.59
C LEU A 553 13.50 3.75 21.38
N TRP A 554 12.93 3.94 20.18
CA TRP A 554 12.33 5.23 19.81
C TRP A 554 11.38 5.12 18.62
N GLU A 555 10.55 6.16 18.46
CA GLU A 555 9.76 6.41 17.24
C GLU A 555 9.99 7.82 16.74
N PHE A 556 10.19 7.97 15.43
CA PHE A 556 10.28 9.25 14.72
C PHE A 556 9.08 9.41 13.79
N THR A 557 8.31 10.47 13.96
CA THR A 557 7.02 10.68 13.27
C THR A 557 6.94 12.07 12.66
N ASP A 558 5.92 12.31 11.84
CA ASP A 558 5.68 13.64 11.28
C ASP A 558 5.29 14.69 12.35
N ALA A 559 5.00 14.28 13.59
CA ALA A 559 4.81 15.20 14.71
C ALA A 559 6.13 15.79 15.22
N ASP A 560 7.24 15.08 15.00
CA ASP A 560 8.60 15.47 15.37
C ASP A 560 9.24 16.36 14.30
N ASP A 561 8.52 16.64 13.20
CA ASP A 561 9.02 17.41 12.06
C ASP A 561 8.00 18.50 11.65
N SER A 562 7.87 19.55 12.45
CA SER A 562 6.91 20.63 12.25
C SER A 562 7.58 22.01 12.20
N TYR A 563 7.30 22.79 11.16
CA TYR A 563 7.76 24.19 11.04
C TYR A 563 6.83 25.18 11.75
N PRO A 564 7.38 26.31 12.25
CA PRO A 564 6.59 27.41 12.76
C PRO A 564 5.73 28.05 11.68
N THR A 565 4.54 28.50 12.08
CA THR A 565 3.64 29.26 11.21
C THR A 565 3.76 30.79 11.39
N ALA A 566 4.69 31.26 12.21
CA ALA A 566 5.05 32.66 12.41
C ALA A 566 6.51 32.75 12.91
N PRO A 567 7.21 33.88 12.80
CA PRO A 567 8.55 34.01 13.35
C PRO A 567 8.56 33.74 14.86
N VAL A 568 9.49 32.90 15.35
CA VAL A 568 9.65 32.56 16.77
C VAL A 568 11.07 32.89 17.22
N THR A 569 11.20 33.73 18.23
CA THR A 569 12.50 34.07 18.83
C THR A 569 12.82 33.10 19.96
N VAL A 570 13.91 32.35 19.80
CA VAL A 570 14.32 31.27 20.71
C VAL A 570 15.29 31.77 21.79
N ASP A 571 16.05 32.83 21.52
CA ASP A 571 16.90 33.55 22.47
C ASP A 571 17.12 35.02 22.03
N GLU A 572 17.94 35.78 22.76
CA GLU A 572 18.23 37.20 22.44
C GLU A 572 18.82 37.44 21.03
N THR A 573 19.25 36.40 20.33
CA THR A 573 20.01 36.46 19.06
C THR A 573 19.42 35.66 17.92
N THR A 574 18.52 34.70 18.18
CA THR A 574 18.07 33.71 17.20
C THR A 574 16.55 33.76 17.01
N THR A 575 16.12 33.97 15.76
CA THR A 575 14.71 33.90 15.35
C THR A 575 14.55 32.86 14.24
N ILE A 576 13.65 31.90 14.44
CA ILE A 576 13.26 30.91 13.45
C ILE A 576 12.15 31.52 12.60
N GLU A 577 12.43 31.70 11.31
CA GLU A 577 11.47 32.26 10.35
C GLU A 577 10.58 31.15 9.76
N PRO A 578 9.31 31.44 9.43
CA PRO A 578 8.43 30.45 8.81
C PRO A 578 8.88 30.16 7.37
N LEU A 579 8.65 28.92 6.91
CA LEU A 579 9.00 28.53 5.55
C LEU A 579 8.19 29.35 4.52
N THR A 580 8.85 29.91 3.50
CA THR A 580 8.18 30.74 2.46
C THR A 580 8.19 30.07 1.07
N THR A 581 7.23 30.45 0.23
CA THR A 581 7.18 30.14 -1.20
C THR A 581 8.23 30.98 -1.94
N GLY A 582 8.56 30.62 -3.19
CA GLY A 582 9.44 31.44 -4.04
C GLY A 582 8.93 32.86 -4.32
N THR A 583 7.69 33.18 -3.92
CA THR A 583 7.08 34.52 -4.00
C THR A 583 7.06 35.25 -2.66
N GLY A 584 7.69 34.71 -1.60
CA GLY A 584 7.77 35.30 -0.26
C GLY A 584 6.51 35.12 0.60
N GLY A 585 5.51 34.35 0.14
CA GLY A 585 4.34 34.01 0.94
C GLY A 585 4.66 32.84 1.87
N GLN A 586 4.10 32.82 3.07
CA GLN A 586 4.29 31.69 3.97
C GLN A 586 3.73 30.38 3.37
N ARG A 587 4.51 29.30 3.39
CA ARG A 587 4.03 27.96 3.04
C ARG A 587 3.07 27.47 4.12
N ARG A 588 1.93 26.96 3.69
CA ARG A 588 0.91 26.34 4.52
C ARG A 588 0.42 25.10 3.76
N ASP A 589 -0.09 24.12 4.47
CA ASP A 589 -0.79 23.04 3.78
C ASP A 589 -1.99 23.60 2.98
N LEU A 590 -2.42 22.87 1.94
CA LEU A 590 -3.54 23.28 1.09
C LEU A 590 -4.91 23.08 1.75
N GLN A 591 -4.95 22.90 3.07
CA GLN A 591 -6.20 22.68 3.80
C GLN A 591 -6.93 24.01 4.04
N THR A 592 -8.25 23.91 4.20
CA THR A 592 -9.12 25.06 4.51
C THR A 592 -8.76 25.73 5.84
N VAL A 593 -8.11 25.00 6.75
CA VAL A 593 -7.44 25.53 7.94
C VAL A 593 -5.96 25.22 7.82
N PRO A 594 -5.11 26.23 7.59
CA PRO A 594 -3.67 26.06 7.53
C PRO A 594 -3.11 25.27 8.71
N GLN A 595 -2.46 24.14 8.43
CA GLN A 595 -1.69 23.38 9.40
C GLN A 595 -0.19 23.71 9.29
N PRO A 596 0.60 23.43 10.35
CA PRO A 596 2.05 23.48 10.30
C PRO A 596 2.60 22.66 9.12
N VAL A 597 3.67 23.18 8.49
CA VAL A 597 4.36 22.49 7.40
C VAL A 597 5.25 21.40 7.98
N LYS A 598 5.22 20.23 7.35
CA LYS A 598 5.95 19.02 7.71
C LYS A 598 6.64 18.45 6.47
N ASP A 599 7.92 18.12 6.60
CA ASP A 599 8.74 17.59 5.51
C ASP A 599 8.65 16.06 5.41
N LEU A 600 8.31 15.36 6.48
CA LEU A 600 8.13 13.92 6.49
C LEU A 600 6.85 13.52 5.74
N GLY A 601 7.02 12.59 4.81
CA GLY A 601 6.00 11.93 4.03
C GLY A 601 5.77 10.49 4.48
N TYR A 602 5.04 9.75 3.66
CA TYR A 602 4.88 8.30 3.80
C TYR A 602 6.23 7.61 3.69
N SER A 603 6.51 6.72 4.62
CA SER A 603 7.82 6.15 4.93
C SER A 603 8.19 4.98 3.99
N PHE A 604 8.30 5.28 2.68
CA PHE A 604 8.70 4.31 1.66
C PHE A 604 10.23 4.21 1.47
N SER A 605 10.99 5.13 2.05
CA SER A 605 12.46 5.13 1.95
C SER A 605 13.04 4.17 2.97
N VAL A 606 13.64 3.07 2.53
CA VAL A 606 14.39 2.17 3.43
C VAL A 606 15.61 2.91 3.99
N PRO A 607 15.78 3.06 5.32
CA PRO A 607 16.91 3.80 5.87
C PRO A 607 18.26 3.11 5.58
N THR A 608 19.29 3.90 5.32
CA THR A 608 20.67 3.43 5.26
C THR A 608 21.39 3.82 6.55
N ILE A 609 21.70 2.83 7.41
CA ILE A 609 22.37 3.05 8.70
C ILE A 609 23.89 2.98 8.50
N VAL A 610 24.61 4.07 8.79
CA VAL A 610 26.06 4.20 8.56
C VAL A 610 26.72 5.08 9.63
N MET A 611 28.04 4.97 9.78
CA MET A 611 28.82 5.91 10.60
C MET A 611 29.06 7.19 9.80
N SER A 612 28.92 8.35 10.45
CA SER A 612 29.15 9.67 9.85
C SER A 612 30.48 10.28 10.27
N ASN A 613 30.86 11.37 9.60
CA ASN A 613 32.00 12.19 9.98
C ASN A 613 31.71 13.09 11.19
N LEU A 614 30.44 13.22 11.61
CA LEU A 614 30.07 14.00 12.80
C LEU A 614 30.69 13.40 14.06
N LYS A 615 30.99 14.25 15.04
CA LYS A 615 31.52 13.81 16.33
C LYS A 615 30.72 14.34 17.51
N HIS A 616 30.46 13.45 18.47
CA HIS A 616 29.97 13.77 19.80
C HIS A 616 30.92 13.15 20.83
N ASP A 617 31.32 13.92 21.84
CA ASP A 617 32.24 13.48 22.90
C ASP A 617 33.53 12.78 22.42
N GLY A 618 33.99 13.15 21.23
CA GLY A 618 35.23 12.64 20.62
C GLY A 618 35.05 11.38 19.76
N GLU A 619 33.86 10.79 19.73
CA GLU A 619 33.53 9.62 18.92
C GLU A 619 32.69 9.99 17.70
N ASN A 620 32.72 9.13 16.67
CA ASN A 620 31.94 9.33 15.45
C ASN A 620 30.47 8.89 15.63
N GLU A 621 29.55 9.72 15.16
CA GLU A 621 28.10 9.45 15.27
C GLU A 621 27.61 8.45 14.23
N TRP A 622 26.75 7.53 14.66
CA TRP A 622 25.97 6.69 13.75
C TRP A 622 24.68 7.38 13.35
N VAL A 623 24.35 7.29 12.06
CA VAL A 623 23.19 7.96 11.48
C VAL A 623 22.36 7.01 10.63
N ALA A 624 21.05 7.28 10.58
CA ALA A 624 20.14 6.69 9.62
C ALA A 624 19.79 7.71 8.54
N ILE A 625 20.22 7.44 7.31
CA ILE A 625 19.99 8.31 6.15
C ILE A 625 18.75 7.81 5.40
N LEU A 626 17.77 8.68 5.20
CA LEU A 626 16.52 8.35 4.52
C LEU A 626 16.02 9.51 3.65
N GLY A 627 15.31 9.19 2.56
CA GLY A 627 14.52 10.18 1.84
C GLY A 627 13.28 10.53 2.65
N ASN A 628 12.85 11.78 2.59
CA ASN A 628 11.68 12.25 3.34
C ASN A 628 10.37 11.54 2.98
N GLY A 629 10.36 10.75 1.90
CA GLY A 629 9.19 9.99 1.48
C GLY A 629 8.16 10.87 0.80
N TYR A 630 7.00 10.28 0.52
CA TYR A 630 6.04 10.86 -0.43
C TYR A 630 4.87 11.54 0.27
N ASN A 631 4.23 12.52 -0.41
CA ASN A 631 3.08 13.23 0.13
C ASN A 631 3.37 13.98 1.45
N SER A 632 4.56 14.57 1.57
CA SER A 632 4.86 15.54 2.61
C SER A 632 4.04 16.81 2.42
N THR A 633 3.73 17.52 3.51
CA THR A 633 2.94 18.77 3.39
C THR A 633 3.78 19.94 2.86
N ALA A 634 5.11 19.88 3.05
CA ALA A 634 6.04 20.82 2.42
C ALA A 634 6.09 20.66 0.89
N GLY A 635 5.91 19.42 0.41
CA GLY A 635 5.99 19.03 -0.99
C GLY A 635 7.38 19.18 -1.60
N ILE A 636 8.42 19.22 -0.76
CA ILE A 636 9.83 19.33 -1.15
C ILE A 636 10.49 17.97 -0.94
N ALA A 637 11.32 17.54 -1.89
CA ALA A 637 12.18 16.37 -1.69
C ALA A 637 13.37 16.75 -0.79
N LYS A 638 13.58 16.01 0.29
CA LYS A 638 14.66 16.24 1.25
C LYS A 638 15.34 14.94 1.66
N LEU A 639 16.64 15.03 1.95
CA LEU A 639 17.35 13.96 2.65
C LEU A 639 17.26 14.21 4.15
N PHE A 640 16.83 13.21 4.90
CA PHE A 640 16.87 13.19 6.35
C PHE A 640 18.06 12.36 6.81
N VAL A 641 18.74 12.84 7.85
CA VAL A 641 19.79 12.13 8.55
C VAL A 641 19.44 12.15 10.03
N LEU A 642 19.00 11.01 10.56
CA LEU A 642 18.64 10.86 11.98
C LEU A 642 19.88 10.44 12.76
N LEU A 643 20.21 11.12 13.86
CA LEU A 643 21.24 10.69 14.80
C LEU A 643 20.60 9.62 15.69
N VAL A 644 20.95 8.35 15.46
CA VAL A 644 20.17 7.21 15.99
C VAL A 644 20.24 7.08 17.51
N ASP A 645 21.31 7.61 18.09
CA ASP A 645 21.59 7.64 19.53
C ASP A 645 20.75 8.72 20.23
N HIS A 646 20.69 9.91 19.63
CA HIS A 646 20.03 11.06 20.21
C HIS A 646 18.52 10.86 20.39
N GLY A 647 17.87 10.18 19.45
CA GLY A 647 16.44 9.90 19.54
C GLY A 647 16.04 8.93 20.64
N ALA A 648 16.98 8.19 21.23
CA ALA A 648 16.69 7.24 22.31
C ALA A 648 16.20 7.96 23.58
N ASP A 649 16.49 9.25 23.76
CA ASP A 649 15.96 10.06 24.88
C ASP A 649 14.43 10.32 24.79
N GLY A 650 13.79 9.91 23.68
CA GLY A 650 12.36 9.99 23.46
C GLY A 650 11.86 11.31 22.91
N THR A 651 12.74 12.30 22.81
CA THR A 651 12.45 13.60 22.20
C THR A 651 13.36 13.83 21.02
N TRP A 652 12.81 13.75 19.81
CA TRP A 652 13.53 14.19 18.63
C TRP A 652 13.53 15.71 18.58
N CYS A 653 14.66 16.36 18.82
CA CYS A 653 14.81 17.81 18.75
C CYS A 653 15.39 18.27 17.41
N HIS A 654 14.87 19.37 16.88
CA HIS A 654 15.48 20.07 15.75
C HIS A 654 15.21 21.58 15.89
N PRO A 655 16.14 22.46 15.47
CA PRO A 655 15.99 23.91 15.61
C PRO A 655 14.66 24.44 15.06
N ASP A 656 14.18 23.86 13.96
CA ASP A 656 12.91 24.23 13.33
C ASP A 656 11.62 23.75 14.05
N MET A 657 11.69 22.92 15.11
CA MET A 657 10.50 22.26 15.66
C MET A 657 9.61 23.14 16.54
N ILE A 658 8.30 22.85 16.51
CA ILE A 658 7.35 23.22 17.56
C ILE A 658 6.44 22.03 17.90
N HIS A 659 6.44 21.57 19.16
CA HIS A 659 5.52 20.54 19.63
C HIS A 659 4.05 21.00 19.50
N ASN A 660 3.25 20.28 18.73
CA ASN A 660 1.87 20.67 18.44
C ASN A 660 0.85 20.09 19.43
N THR A 661 0.43 20.93 20.37
CA THR A 661 -1.02 21.11 20.64
C THR A 661 -1.49 22.54 20.40
N VAL A 662 -0.58 23.48 20.11
CA VAL A 662 -0.89 24.89 19.85
C VAL A 662 -0.12 25.37 18.62
N LEU A 663 -0.85 25.95 17.66
CA LEU A 663 -0.28 26.63 16.51
C LEU A 663 0.59 27.81 17.01
N ASN A 664 1.91 27.79 16.73
CA ASN A 664 2.91 28.77 17.21
C ASN A 664 3.23 28.71 18.72
N GLY A 665 3.36 27.52 19.30
CA GLY A 665 3.94 27.35 20.64
C GLY A 665 5.46 27.62 20.67
N ASP A 666 6.02 27.75 21.88
CA ASP A 666 7.48 27.88 22.06
C ASP A 666 8.19 26.54 21.79
N LEU A 667 9.47 26.60 21.41
CA LEU A 667 10.34 25.41 21.34
C LEU A 667 10.36 24.74 22.73
N PRO A 668 10.20 23.41 22.85
CA PRO A 668 10.32 22.73 24.14
C PRO A 668 11.64 23.07 24.81
N GLU A 669 11.63 23.32 26.12
CA GLU A 669 12.84 23.69 26.87
C GLU A 669 13.97 22.66 26.69
N GLN A 670 13.62 21.37 26.64
CA GLN A 670 14.57 20.27 26.42
C GLN A 670 15.22 20.27 25.02
N CYS A 671 14.67 21.00 24.05
CA CYS A 671 15.19 21.10 22.68
C CYS A 671 16.03 22.35 22.43
N ILE A 672 16.13 23.26 23.40
CA ILE A 672 16.94 24.47 23.25
C ILE A 672 18.41 24.06 23.08
N GLY A 673 18.98 24.39 21.91
CA GLY A 673 20.38 24.08 21.58
C GLY A 673 20.66 22.61 21.23
N LYS A 674 19.64 21.76 21.09
CA LYS A 674 19.76 20.37 20.66
C LYS A 674 19.34 20.19 19.19
N GLN A 675 19.96 19.21 18.53
CA GLN A 675 19.61 18.81 17.17
C GLN A 675 19.90 17.32 16.99
N ASP A 676 18.85 16.53 16.80
CA ASP A 676 18.87 15.07 16.77
C ASP A 676 18.68 14.53 15.35
N PHE A 677 18.37 15.42 14.40
CA PHE A 677 18.33 15.09 12.99
C PHE A 677 18.71 16.28 12.11
N VAL A 678 19.07 15.98 10.87
CA VAL A 678 19.45 16.97 9.85
C VAL A 678 18.55 16.78 8.64
N LYS A 679 18.16 17.90 8.01
CA LYS A 679 17.41 17.94 6.77
C LYS A 679 18.21 18.66 5.69
N ILE A 680 18.49 17.99 4.57
CA ILE A 680 19.16 18.61 3.42
C ILE A 680 18.12 18.80 2.31
N ASP A 681 17.84 20.07 2.00
CA ASP A 681 16.90 20.46 0.95
C ASP A 681 17.52 20.26 -0.44
N THR A 682 16.72 19.76 -1.39
CA THR A 682 17.11 19.63 -2.80
C THR A 682 16.90 20.93 -3.60
N GLY A 683 16.08 21.85 -3.08
CA GLY A 683 15.63 23.07 -3.74
C GLY A 683 14.41 22.89 -4.64
N PHE A 684 13.88 21.67 -4.80
CA PHE A 684 12.79 21.35 -5.74
C PHE A 684 11.51 20.89 -5.02
N GLY A 685 10.47 21.71 -5.16
CA GLY A 685 9.17 21.53 -4.53
C GLY A 685 8.09 20.94 -5.43
N ALA A 686 6.83 21.15 -5.03
CA ALA A 686 5.66 20.65 -5.72
C ALA A 686 5.55 21.18 -7.17
N GLU A 687 5.20 20.28 -8.10
CA GLU A 687 4.98 20.57 -9.52
C GLU A 687 3.57 20.12 -9.92
N GLY A 688 2.83 20.95 -10.67
CA GLY A 688 1.47 20.61 -11.11
C GLY A 688 0.44 20.39 -10.00
N GLY A 689 0.73 20.82 -8.76
CA GLY A 689 -0.12 20.56 -7.59
C GLY A 689 0.19 19.25 -6.84
N TYR A 690 1.18 18.48 -7.29
CA TYR A 690 1.63 17.26 -6.64
C TYR A 690 2.88 17.52 -5.77
N PRO A 691 2.93 17.03 -4.52
CA PRO A 691 4.10 17.18 -3.67
C PRO A 691 5.26 16.32 -4.18
N ASN A 692 6.47 16.87 -4.19
CA ASN A 692 7.68 16.08 -4.45
C ASN A 692 8.05 15.26 -3.20
N GLY A 693 8.88 14.22 -3.39
CA GLY A 693 9.43 13.42 -2.30
C GLY A 693 10.67 12.66 -2.75
N LEU A 694 11.65 12.53 -1.86
CA LEU A 694 12.90 11.81 -2.13
C LEU A 694 12.70 10.30 -1.86
N GLY A 695 13.15 9.48 -2.80
CA GLY A 695 13.16 8.01 -2.69
C GLY A 695 14.29 7.49 -1.80
N THR A 696 14.52 6.17 -1.87
CA THR A 696 15.50 5.49 -1.01
C THR A 696 16.94 5.87 -1.36
N PRO A 697 17.73 6.45 -0.43
CA PRO A 697 19.10 6.87 -0.70
C PRO A 697 20.08 5.69 -0.66
N ARG A 698 21.22 5.84 -1.34
CA ARG A 698 22.38 4.96 -1.25
C ARG A 698 23.59 5.75 -0.73
N ALA A 699 24.07 5.41 0.45
CA ALA A 699 25.31 5.96 1.02
C ALA A 699 26.55 5.24 0.46
N ILE A 700 27.65 5.97 0.30
CA ILE A 700 28.97 5.45 -0.06
C ILE A 700 30.08 6.08 0.79
N ASP A 701 31.12 5.27 1.00
CA ASP A 701 32.41 5.64 1.58
C ASP A 701 33.44 5.59 0.43
N THR A 702 34.08 6.73 0.14
CA THR A 702 34.91 6.93 -1.04
C THR A 702 36.39 6.78 -0.77
N ASP A 703 36.84 7.11 0.44
CA ASP A 703 38.24 6.96 0.85
C ASP A 703 38.51 5.65 1.62
N GLY A 704 37.45 4.89 1.92
CA GLY A 704 37.51 3.60 2.60
C GLY A 704 37.79 3.74 4.09
N ASN A 705 37.55 4.91 4.67
CA ASN A 705 37.81 5.19 6.08
C ASN A 705 36.72 4.64 7.01
N GLY A 706 35.59 4.13 6.51
CA GLY A 706 34.51 3.56 7.33
C GLY A 706 33.39 4.54 7.70
N THR A 707 33.49 5.81 7.28
CA THR A 707 32.44 6.83 7.41
C THR A 707 31.80 7.15 6.06
N VAL A 708 30.57 7.66 6.08
CA VAL A 708 29.88 8.09 4.85
C VAL A 708 30.44 9.41 4.32
N ASP A 709 30.66 9.44 3.01
CA ASP A 709 31.10 10.63 2.28
C ASP A 709 29.98 11.21 1.42
N TYR A 710 29.29 10.36 0.67
CA TYR A 710 28.22 10.79 -0.23
C TYR A 710 26.97 9.92 -0.10
N ALA A 711 25.82 10.50 -0.41
CA ALA A 711 24.58 9.76 -0.63
C ALA A 711 23.99 10.10 -2.00
N TYR A 712 23.33 9.12 -2.63
CA TYR A 712 22.65 9.28 -3.92
C TYR A 712 21.19 8.92 -3.80
N ALA A 713 20.30 9.76 -4.34
CA ALA A 713 18.85 9.47 -4.35
C ALA A 713 18.15 10.20 -5.50
N GLY A 714 17.06 9.59 -5.98
CA GLY A 714 16.14 10.23 -6.93
C GLY A 714 14.86 10.70 -6.26
N ASP A 715 14.11 11.57 -6.93
CA ASP A 715 12.82 12.06 -6.49
C ASP A 715 11.65 11.65 -7.39
N THR A 716 10.43 11.92 -6.95
CA THR A 716 9.19 11.59 -7.68
C THR A 716 9.02 12.34 -9.00
N PHE A 717 9.82 13.39 -9.25
CA PHE A 717 9.82 14.10 -10.53
C PHE A 717 11.02 13.72 -11.40
N GLY A 718 11.80 12.69 -11.04
CA GLY A 718 12.92 12.20 -11.84
C GLY A 718 14.18 13.05 -11.75
N ASN A 719 14.27 13.97 -10.81
CA ASN A 719 15.56 14.59 -10.48
C ASN A 719 16.40 13.57 -9.69
N PHE A 720 17.70 13.54 -9.96
CA PHE A 720 18.63 12.66 -9.27
C PHE A 720 19.78 13.47 -8.65
N TYR A 721 20.05 13.22 -7.37
CA TYR A 721 20.90 14.04 -6.52
C TYR A 721 22.06 13.25 -5.95
N ARG A 722 23.18 13.94 -5.78
CA ARG A 722 24.28 13.58 -4.88
C ARG A 722 24.25 14.52 -3.67
N PHE A 723 24.41 13.97 -2.49
CA PHE A 723 24.56 14.71 -1.23
C PHE A 723 25.99 14.54 -0.73
N ASP A 724 26.66 15.63 -0.37
CA ASP A 724 28.00 15.65 0.21
C ASP A 724 27.90 15.72 1.74
N LEU A 725 28.39 14.67 2.40
CA LEU A 725 28.28 14.42 3.84
C LEU A 725 29.65 14.30 4.52
N ARG A 726 30.73 14.68 3.83
CA ARG A 726 32.13 14.48 4.28
C ARG A 726 32.53 15.37 5.47
N SER A 727 31.90 16.54 5.60
CA SER A 727 32.23 17.45 6.70
C SER A 727 31.79 16.87 8.04
N ASP A 728 32.58 17.10 9.08
CA ASP A 728 32.21 16.82 10.48
C ASP A 728 31.24 17.87 11.04
N ASN A 729 30.90 18.89 10.24
CA ASN A 729 29.88 19.88 10.50
C ASN A 729 28.73 19.72 9.51
N PHE A 730 27.56 19.27 10.00
CA PHE A 730 26.38 19.07 9.16
C PHE A 730 25.88 20.36 8.47
N ALA A 731 26.24 21.55 8.99
CA ALA A 731 25.88 22.82 8.36
C ALA A 731 26.61 23.05 7.01
N GLU A 732 27.67 22.29 6.72
CA GLU A 732 28.41 22.33 5.46
C GLU A 732 27.96 21.24 4.47
N TRP A 733 27.02 20.39 4.85
CA TRP A 733 26.48 19.37 3.95
C TRP A 733 25.64 19.99 2.85
N THR A 734 25.78 19.48 1.62
CA THR A 734 25.14 20.07 0.44
C THR A 734 24.47 19.03 -0.45
N SER A 735 23.52 19.47 -1.26
CA SER A 735 22.91 18.67 -2.33
C SER A 735 23.33 19.21 -3.71
N THR A 736 23.52 18.31 -4.66
CA THR A 736 23.85 18.62 -6.06
C THR A 736 22.96 17.78 -6.98
N LYS A 737 22.15 18.42 -7.81
CA LYS A 737 21.41 17.71 -8.87
C LYS A 737 22.38 17.32 -9.99
N ILE A 738 22.53 16.02 -10.23
CA ILE A 738 23.47 15.48 -11.22
C ILE A 738 22.78 14.95 -12.48
N PHE A 739 21.47 14.66 -12.42
CA PHE A 739 20.71 14.18 -13.57
C PHE A 739 19.21 14.51 -13.47
N LYS A 740 18.52 14.40 -14.61
CA LYS A 740 17.05 14.46 -14.73
C LYS A 740 16.62 13.35 -15.69
N ALA A 741 15.87 12.38 -15.18
CA ALA A 741 15.32 11.27 -15.93
C ALA A 741 14.05 11.70 -16.68
N GLU A 742 14.11 11.62 -18.00
CA GLU A 742 13.02 11.97 -18.91
C GLU A 742 13.08 11.04 -20.13
N TYR A 743 11.94 10.54 -20.56
CA TYR A 743 11.76 9.93 -21.88
C TYR A 743 11.26 10.97 -22.88
N THR A 744 10.15 11.62 -22.53
CA THR A 744 9.64 12.80 -23.23
C THR A 744 10.20 14.05 -22.55
N ALA A 745 10.82 14.95 -23.32
CA ALA A 745 11.43 16.17 -22.78
C ALA A 745 10.43 16.98 -21.94
N GLY A 746 10.83 17.34 -20.72
CA GLY A 746 10.00 18.07 -19.75
C GLY A 746 9.00 17.20 -18.97
N VAL A 747 8.95 15.89 -19.21
CA VAL A 747 8.14 14.94 -18.45
C VAL A 747 9.07 14.06 -17.62
N GLY A 748 9.14 14.37 -16.33
CA GLY A 748 9.97 13.64 -15.37
C GLY A 748 9.50 12.19 -15.16
N GLN A 749 10.46 11.27 -15.11
CA GLN A 749 10.21 9.88 -14.74
C GLN A 749 10.54 9.67 -13.26
N ALA A 750 9.55 9.35 -12.43
CA ALA A 750 9.74 9.17 -10.98
C ALA A 750 10.86 8.15 -10.66
N ILE A 751 11.64 8.40 -9.61
CA ILE A 751 12.70 7.49 -9.16
C ILE A 751 12.40 7.11 -7.70
N THR A 752 11.95 5.87 -7.50
CA THR A 752 11.48 5.38 -6.19
C THR A 752 12.40 4.33 -5.56
N SER A 753 13.11 3.56 -6.39
CA SER A 753 14.02 2.49 -5.96
C SER A 753 15.39 3.01 -5.51
N GLN A 754 16.07 2.23 -4.68
CA GLN A 754 17.43 2.55 -4.24
C GLN A 754 18.43 2.42 -5.41
N PRO A 755 19.29 3.41 -5.66
CA PRO A 755 20.32 3.28 -6.67
C PRO A 755 21.44 2.32 -6.23
N ILE A 756 22.15 1.77 -7.21
CA ILE A 756 23.42 1.08 -6.99
C ILE A 756 24.55 2.03 -7.35
N VAL A 757 25.61 2.00 -6.55
CA VAL A 757 26.84 2.74 -6.82
C VAL A 757 28.00 1.75 -6.87
N THR A 758 28.79 1.81 -7.93
CA THR A 758 30.00 1.00 -8.13
C THR A 758 31.17 1.89 -8.52
N PRO A 759 32.42 1.51 -8.19
CA PRO A 759 33.59 2.17 -8.77
C PRO A 759 33.51 2.17 -10.29
N HIS A 760 33.86 3.29 -10.91
CA HIS A 760 33.84 3.38 -12.37
C HIS A 760 34.79 2.32 -13.00
N PRO A 761 34.43 1.68 -14.15
CA PRO A 761 35.23 0.59 -14.72
C PRO A 761 36.69 0.92 -15.06
N THR A 762 36.98 2.19 -15.38
CA THR A 762 38.37 2.64 -15.63
C THR A 762 39.15 2.90 -14.35
N GLN A 763 38.47 2.92 -13.19
CA GLN A 763 38.98 3.34 -11.88
C GLN A 763 39.52 4.78 -11.83
N ASP A 764 39.31 5.56 -12.89
CA ASP A 764 39.65 6.98 -12.95
C ASP A 764 38.45 7.83 -12.51
N ASP A 765 38.64 8.66 -11.48
CA ASP A 765 37.78 9.76 -11.03
C ASP A 765 36.26 9.51 -11.09
N GLY A 766 35.72 8.84 -10.06
CA GLY A 766 34.29 8.82 -9.75
C GLY A 766 33.62 7.45 -9.75
N TYR A 767 32.30 7.47 -9.87
CA TYR A 767 31.43 6.31 -9.66
C TYR A 767 30.43 6.12 -10.79
N LEU A 768 30.06 4.86 -11.03
CA LEU A 768 28.94 4.50 -11.88
C LEU A 768 27.71 4.26 -11.02
N VAL A 769 26.69 5.11 -11.19
CA VAL A 769 25.44 5.11 -10.42
C VAL A 769 24.31 4.60 -11.30
N ILE A 770 23.67 3.50 -10.91
CA ILE A 770 22.66 2.79 -11.68
C ILE A 770 21.31 2.84 -10.96
N PHE A 771 20.23 3.18 -11.67
CA PHE A 771 18.88 3.21 -11.11
C PHE A 771 17.82 2.98 -12.19
N GLY A 772 16.66 2.47 -11.76
CA GLY A 772 15.45 2.35 -12.58
C GLY A 772 14.47 3.48 -12.29
N THR A 773 13.61 3.80 -13.26
CA THR A 773 12.52 4.76 -13.09
C THR A 773 11.16 4.05 -13.02
N GLY A 774 10.20 4.76 -12.45
CA GLY A 774 8.82 4.36 -12.24
C GLY A 774 8.35 4.59 -10.81
N SER A 775 7.03 4.58 -10.65
CA SER A 775 6.34 4.50 -9.37
C SER A 775 5.38 3.32 -9.40
N TYR A 776 5.17 2.67 -8.26
CA TYR A 776 4.10 1.68 -8.08
C TYR A 776 3.56 1.78 -6.65
N VAL A 777 3.34 3.02 -6.24
CA VAL A 777 3.00 3.45 -4.88
C VAL A 777 1.56 3.95 -4.80
N THR A 778 1.01 4.44 -5.91
CA THR A 778 -0.35 5.00 -5.99
C THR A 778 -1.27 4.13 -6.84
N VAL A 779 -2.59 4.22 -6.62
CA VAL A 779 -3.57 3.46 -7.41
C VAL A 779 -3.48 3.75 -8.92
N PRO A 780 -3.34 5.00 -9.38
CA PRO A 780 -3.13 5.30 -10.80
C PRO A 780 -1.90 4.62 -11.43
N ASP A 781 -0.86 4.34 -10.64
CA ASP A 781 0.37 3.72 -11.15
C ASP A 781 0.08 2.35 -11.80
N GLY A 782 -0.92 1.62 -11.29
CA GLY A 782 -1.32 0.29 -11.77
C GLY A 782 -1.86 0.25 -13.19
N ALA A 783 -2.15 1.39 -13.82
CA ALA A 783 -2.63 1.50 -15.20
C ALA A 783 -1.85 2.53 -16.05
N ASP A 784 -0.83 3.17 -15.48
CA ASP A 784 -0.04 4.18 -16.19
C ASP A 784 0.83 3.52 -17.27
N THR A 785 0.67 3.94 -18.54
CA THR A 785 1.41 3.39 -19.68
C THR A 785 2.64 4.20 -20.07
N SER A 786 3.01 5.20 -19.27
CA SER A 786 4.18 6.05 -19.49
C SER A 786 5.48 5.24 -19.50
N ILE A 787 6.28 5.40 -20.55
CA ILE A 787 7.55 4.69 -20.72
C ILE A 787 8.52 5.04 -19.58
N GLN A 788 9.09 4.01 -18.97
CA GLN A 788 10.14 4.12 -17.95
C GLN A 788 11.49 3.70 -18.52
N SER A 789 12.55 3.86 -17.73
CA SER A 789 13.92 3.65 -18.17
C SER A 789 14.79 3.07 -17.05
N ILE A 790 15.93 2.52 -17.42
CA ILE A 790 17.06 2.20 -16.54
C ILE A 790 18.24 3.06 -16.98
N TYR A 791 18.93 3.70 -16.05
CA TYR A 791 20.07 4.57 -16.32
C TYR A 791 21.31 4.08 -15.57
N GLY A 792 22.48 4.23 -16.20
CA GLY A 792 23.79 4.14 -15.56
C GLY A 792 24.58 5.41 -15.82
N LEU A 793 24.83 6.20 -14.78
CA LEU A 793 25.47 7.51 -14.82
C LEU A 793 26.90 7.45 -14.32
N TRP A 794 27.84 8.02 -15.07
CA TRP A 794 29.19 8.27 -14.55
C TRP A 794 29.24 9.62 -13.83
N ASP A 795 29.19 9.58 -12.50
CA ASP A 795 29.39 10.75 -11.66
C ASP A 795 30.88 10.92 -11.33
N ARG A 796 31.46 12.03 -11.80
CA ARG A 796 32.86 12.42 -11.54
C ARG A 796 33.01 13.31 -10.30
N LEU A 797 32.01 13.35 -9.44
CA LEU A 797 31.97 14.19 -8.23
C LEU A 797 32.02 15.71 -8.51
N GLY A 798 31.73 16.12 -9.75
CA GLY A 798 31.63 17.51 -10.17
C GLY A 798 30.20 18.07 -10.00
N PRO A 799 29.99 19.38 -10.22
CA PRO A 799 28.67 20.01 -10.22
C PRO A 799 27.93 19.89 -11.57
N GLU A 800 28.54 19.24 -12.56
CA GLU A 800 28.01 19.15 -13.93
C GLU A 800 26.75 18.26 -14.00
N LEU A 801 25.70 18.77 -14.66
CA LEU A 801 24.52 17.97 -14.97
C LEU A 801 24.80 17.04 -16.17
N VAL A 802 24.63 15.73 -15.97
CA VAL A 802 24.69 14.76 -17.06
C VAL A 802 23.39 14.80 -17.86
N THR A 803 23.49 14.69 -19.18
CA THR A 803 22.33 14.63 -20.08
C THR A 803 22.36 13.39 -20.96
N THR A 804 21.19 12.95 -21.43
CA THR A 804 21.06 11.75 -22.28
C THR A 804 21.88 11.83 -23.58
N SER A 805 22.13 13.03 -24.11
CA SER A 805 23.01 13.25 -25.28
C SER A 805 24.45 12.78 -25.06
N GLN A 806 24.90 12.76 -23.80
CA GLN A 806 26.23 12.30 -23.39
C GLN A 806 26.25 10.81 -23.07
N MET A 807 25.14 10.10 -23.23
CA MET A 807 24.99 8.69 -22.86
C MET A 807 24.87 7.82 -24.13
N VAL A 808 24.88 6.50 -23.93
CA VAL A 808 24.68 5.50 -24.98
C VAL A 808 23.39 4.74 -24.71
N GLN A 809 22.50 4.68 -25.71
CA GLN A 809 21.29 3.88 -25.62
C GLN A 809 21.60 2.39 -25.77
N GLN A 810 20.90 1.58 -24.98
CA GLN A 810 20.73 0.15 -25.20
C GLN A 810 19.23 -0.16 -25.33
N SER A 811 18.93 -1.32 -25.90
CA SER A 811 17.60 -1.66 -26.37
C SER A 811 17.29 -3.13 -26.09
N TYR A 812 16.15 -3.38 -25.44
CA TYR A 812 15.56 -4.71 -25.37
C TYR A 812 14.70 -4.97 -26.61
N THR A 813 14.76 -6.19 -27.13
CA THR A 813 13.90 -6.69 -28.21
C THR A 813 13.17 -7.93 -27.73
N ASN A 814 11.84 -7.94 -27.86
CA ASN A 814 11.03 -9.11 -27.53
C ASN A 814 11.11 -10.13 -28.67
N LEU A 815 11.38 -11.37 -28.30
CA LEU A 815 11.52 -12.52 -29.18
C LEU A 815 10.70 -13.69 -28.61
N VAL A 816 10.40 -14.68 -29.43
CA VAL A 816 9.73 -15.91 -29.01
C VAL A 816 10.54 -17.09 -29.52
N ASP A 817 10.91 -17.98 -28.59
CA ASP A 817 11.53 -19.25 -28.91
C ASP A 817 10.48 -20.37 -28.93
N PRO A 818 10.54 -21.32 -29.90
CA PRO A 818 9.60 -22.44 -29.94
C PRO A 818 9.64 -23.35 -28.70
N THR A 819 10.76 -23.40 -27.98
CA THR A 819 11.00 -24.27 -26.83
C THR A 819 10.69 -23.56 -25.53
N TYR A 820 11.23 -22.34 -25.36
CA TYR A 820 11.23 -21.61 -24.09
C TYR A 820 10.21 -20.47 -24.02
N GLY A 821 9.49 -20.19 -25.10
CA GLY A 821 8.46 -19.14 -25.12
C GLY A 821 9.05 -17.71 -25.23
N PRO A 822 8.36 -16.69 -24.69
CA PRO A 822 8.74 -15.29 -24.84
C PRO A 822 9.99 -14.94 -24.01
N PHE A 823 10.95 -14.28 -24.65
CA PHE A 823 12.19 -13.82 -24.01
C PHE A 823 12.67 -12.49 -24.60
N ARG A 824 13.68 -11.88 -23.96
CA ARG A 824 14.31 -10.64 -24.42
C ARG A 824 15.77 -10.84 -24.81
N ARG A 825 16.15 -10.19 -25.91
CA ARG A 825 17.54 -9.91 -26.25
C ARG A 825 17.86 -8.45 -25.91
N LEU A 826 19.08 -8.19 -25.46
CA LEU A 826 19.61 -6.85 -25.20
C LEU A 826 20.72 -6.50 -26.21
N SER A 827 20.81 -5.22 -26.60
CA SER A 827 21.90 -4.73 -27.46
C SER A 827 23.26 -4.72 -26.76
N SER A 828 24.31 -4.58 -27.57
CA SER A 828 25.71 -4.61 -27.13
C SER A 828 26.48 -3.37 -27.57
N ASN A 829 25.85 -2.18 -27.53
CA ASN A 829 26.51 -0.95 -27.93
C ASN A 829 27.66 -0.63 -26.96
N PRO A 830 28.88 -0.30 -27.43
CA PRO A 830 29.99 0.02 -26.55
C PRO A 830 29.82 1.39 -25.89
N VAL A 831 30.28 1.53 -24.65
CA VAL A 831 30.33 2.81 -23.92
C VAL A 831 31.79 3.23 -23.76
N ASP A 832 32.17 4.30 -24.45
CA ASP A 832 33.55 4.81 -24.43
C ASP A 832 33.73 5.86 -23.33
N TYR A 833 34.42 5.49 -22.25
CA TYR A 833 34.59 6.31 -21.05
C TYR A 833 35.88 7.15 -21.02
N VAL A 834 36.30 7.74 -22.14
CA VAL A 834 37.44 8.68 -22.13
C VAL A 834 37.12 9.98 -21.37
N LEU A 835 38.07 10.49 -20.58
CA LEU A 835 37.88 11.68 -19.72
C LEU A 835 37.46 12.93 -20.53
N ALA A 836 38.07 13.15 -21.69
CA ALA A 836 37.75 14.27 -22.58
C ALA A 836 36.87 13.80 -23.76
N GLY A 837 35.64 14.32 -23.84
CA GLY A 837 34.71 14.02 -24.96
C GLY A 837 34.07 12.63 -24.94
N GLY A 838 34.38 11.79 -23.94
CA GLY A 838 33.79 10.47 -23.79
C GLY A 838 32.35 10.51 -23.25
N LYS A 839 31.72 9.34 -23.26
CA LYS A 839 30.36 9.14 -22.78
C LYS A 839 30.32 9.19 -21.26
N ARG A 840 29.20 9.70 -20.74
CA ARG A 840 28.93 9.90 -19.31
C ARG A 840 27.96 8.85 -18.75
N GLY A 841 27.76 7.75 -19.46
CA GLY A 841 26.85 6.69 -19.04
C GLY A 841 26.11 6.01 -20.18
N TRP A 842 25.06 5.28 -19.80
CA TRP A 842 24.18 4.54 -20.68
C TRP A 842 22.74 4.56 -20.16
N TYR A 843 21.77 4.29 -21.04
CA TYR A 843 20.37 4.16 -20.67
C TYR A 843 19.67 3.07 -21.47
N ILE A 844 18.61 2.50 -20.90
CA ILE A 844 17.71 1.55 -21.53
C ILE A 844 16.30 2.08 -21.35
N HIS A 845 15.60 2.39 -22.43
CA HIS A 845 14.16 2.64 -22.34
C HIS A 845 13.42 1.29 -22.27
N LEU A 846 12.41 1.21 -21.43
CA LEU A 846 11.53 0.04 -21.32
C LEU A 846 10.39 0.18 -22.35
N ASP A 847 10.79 0.33 -23.61
CA ASP A 847 9.96 0.46 -24.80
C ASP A 847 10.20 -0.71 -25.75
N ALA A 848 10.38 -1.92 -25.20
CA ALA A 848 10.71 -3.11 -25.97
C ALA A 848 9.67 -3.37 -27.07
N VAL A 849 10.17 -3.58 -28.28
CA VAL A 849 9.39 -3.87 -29.48
C VAL A 849 9.62 -5.31 -29.93
N PRO A 850 8.72 -5.87 -30.76
CA PRO A 850 8.93 -7.17 -31.39
C PRO A 850 10.19 -7.20 -32.27
N ALA A 851 10.66 -8.40 -32.62
CA ALA A 851 11.87 -8.66 -33.42
C ALA A 851 12.11 -7.75 -34.65
N ASN A 852 11.03 -7.33 -35.31
CA ASN A 852 11.06 -6.54 -36.55
C ASN A 852 10.65 -5.08 -36.37
N GLY A 853 10.38 -4.66 -35.13
CA GLY A 853 10.02 -3.28 -34.80
C GLY A 853 11.24 -2.39 -34.57
N ALA A 854 11.05 -1.09 -34.69
CA ALA A 854 12.02 -0.05 -34.37
C ALA A 854 11.58 0.72 -33.12
N GLN A 855 12.40 0.65 -32.06
CA GLN A 855 12.16 1.42 -30.83
C GLN A 855 12.06 2.93 -31.09
N GLY A 856 11.21 3.61 -30.31
CA GLY A 856 10.89 5.04 -30.50
C GLY A 856 10.07 5.35 -31.77
N ILE A 857 9.73 4.37 -32.60
CA ILE A 857 8.91 4.51 -33.81
C ILE A 857 7.68 3.61 -33.71
N ASP A 858 7.89 2.31 -33.51
CA ASP A 858 6.83 1.33 -33.36
C ASP A 858 6.31 1.28 -31.91
N PRO A 859 5.02 0.96 -31.71
CA PRO A 859 4.46 0.87 -30.37
C PRO A 859 5.15 -0.24 -29.57
N PRO A 860 5.50 0.01 -28.29
CA PRO A 860 6.04 -1.02 -27.43
C PRO A 860 4.99 -2.08 -27.14
N GLU A 861 5.43 -3.34 -26.99
CA GLU A 861 4.52 -4.46 -26.73
C GLU A 861 3.95 -4.43 -25.31
N PHE A 862 4.72 -3.89 -24.36
CA PHE A 862 4.35 -3.77 -22.94
C PHE A 862 4.54 -2.32 -22.46
N PRO A 863 3.65 -1.39 -22.86
CA PRO A 863 3.76 0.00 -22.44
C PRO A 863 3.59 0.14 -20.92
N GLY A 864 4.35 1.05 -20.30
CA GLY A 864 4.29 1.30 -18.86
C GLY A 864 5.13 0.39 -17.99
N GLU A 865 5.83 -0.59 -18.58
CA GLU A 865 6.79 -1.44 -17.88
C GLU A 865 7.79 -0.59 -17.09
N ARG A 866 8.07 -0.99 -15.84
CA ARG A 866 8.90 -0.20 -14.91
C ARG A 866 9.78 -1.04 -14.01
N ALA A 867 10.98 -0.53 -13.74
CA ALA A 867 11.99 -1.18 -12.90
C ALA A 867 12.01 -0.57 -11.49
N VAL A 868 10.93 -0.80 -10.74
CA VAL A 868 10.70 -0.22 -9.39
C VAL A 868 11.20 -1.12 -8.25
N ARG A 869 11.76 -2.29 -8.57
CA ARG A 869 12.40 -3.19 -7.60
C ARG A 869 13.90 -2.89 -7.49
N ASN A 870 14.51 -3.29 -6.39
CA ASN A 870 15.94 -3.10 -6.19
C ASN A 870 16.72 -3.90 -7.23
N ILE A 871 17.66 -3.23 -7.89
CA ILE A 871 18.62 -3.87 -8.78
C ILE A 871 19.57 -4.69 -7.89
N GLN A 872 19.96 -5.88 -8.34
CA GLN A 872 20.94 -6.74 -7.66
C GLN A 872 22.16 -6.97 -8.55
N LEU A 873 23.35 -6.87 -7.98
CA LEU A 873 24.58 -7.29 -8.64
C LEU A 873 24.94 -8.73 -8.22
N ARG A 874 25.27 -9.56 -9.21
CA ARG A 874 25.82 -10.91 -9.01
C ARG A 874 26.96 -11.11 -10.01
N GLY A 875 28.19 -11.18 -9.49
CA GLY A 875 29.39 -11.13 -10.32
C GLY A 875 29.42 -9.85 -11.16
N ASP A 876 29.56 -9.98 -12.47
CA ASP A 876 29.63 -8.86 -13.42
C ASP A 876 28.29 -8.54 -14.10
N VAL A 877 27.17 -9.08 -13.60
CA VAL A 877 25.82 -8.90 -14.16
C VAL A 877 24.88 -8.23 -13.16
N ALA A 878 24.07 -7.29 -13.63
CA ALA A 878 22.97 -6.69 -12.90
C ALA A 878 21.64 -7.35 -13.27
N PHE A 879 20.81 -7.57 -12.26
CA PHE A 879 19.47 -8.13 -12.37
C PHE A 879 18.43 -7.18 -11.80
N VAL A 880 17.28 -7.07 -12.45
CA VAL A 880 16.12 -6.35 -11.91
C VAL A 880 14.82 -6.98 -12.41
N ASN A 881 13.85 -7.10 -11.52
CA ASN A 881 12.50 -7.51 -11.90
C ASN A 881 11.69 -6.26 -12.26
N SER A 882 11.19 -6.22 -13.49
CA SER A 882 10.25 -5.19 -13.92
C SER A 882 8.80 -5.59 -13.62
N VAL A 883 7.92 -4.60 -13.56
CA VAL A 883 6.48 -4.78 -13.40
C VAL A 883 5.79 -4.16 -14.60
N ILE A 884 4.82 -4.88 -15.17
CA ILE A 884 3.97 -4.40 -16.26
C ILE A 884 2.61 -4.00 -15.65
N PRO A 885 2.16 -2.75 -15.87
CA PRO A 885 0.84 -2.29 -15.45
C PRO A 885 -0.28 -3.13 -16.07
N ARG A 886 -1.48 -3.04 -15.49
CA ARG A 886 -2.65 -3.75 -16.02
C ARG A 886 -2.99 -3.28 -17.45
N GLY A 887 -3.47 -4.21 -18.26
CA GLY A 887 -3.86 -3.93 -19.65
C GLY A 887 -5.02 -2.94 -19.76
N ILE A 888 -4.99 -2.09 -20.79
CA ILE A 888 -6.01 -1.04 -21.02
C ILE A 888 -7.41 -1.58 -21.39
N ASP A 889 -7.54 -2.87 -21.69
CA ASP A 889 -8.80 -3.51 -22.08
C ASP A 889 -9.39 -4.37 -20.94
N SER A 890 -8.70 -4.49 -19.81
CA SER A 890 -9.17 -5.28 -18.67
C SER A 890 -8.70 -4.69 -17.34
N CYS A 891 -9.63 -4.56 -16.39
CA CYS A 891 -9.28 -4.14 -15.04
C CYS A 891 -8.85 -5.30 -14.12
N ILE A 892 -8.82 -6.54 -14.62
CA ILE A 892 -8.43 -7.73 -13.86
C ILE A 892 -7.21 -8.44 -14.45
N LYS A 893 -6.91 -8.22 -15.74
CA LYS A 893 -5.76 -8.84 -16.40
C LYS A 893 -4.47 -8.11 -16.03
N VAL A 894 -3.53 -8.88 -15.52
CA VAL A 894 -2.21 -8.45 -15.10
C VAL A 894 -1.18 -9.16 -15.98
N ASP A 895 -0.34 -8.40 -16.67
CA ASP A 895 0.59 -8.99 -17.66
C ASP A 895 1.91 -9.48 -17.05
N GLY A 896 2.07 -9.36 -15.72
CA GLY A 896 3.21 -9.83 -14.94
C GLY A 896 4.42 -8.90 -15.05
N GLY A 897 5.58 -9.47 -15.38
CA GLY A 897 6.82 -8.72 -15.50
C GLY A 897 7.93 -9.48 -16.21
N PHE A 898 9.12 -8.88 -16.25
CA PHE A 898 10.32 -9.51 -16.77
C PHE A 898 11.43 -9.53 -15.73
N GLY A 899 12.14 -10.65 -15.62
CA GLY A 899 13.43 -10.72 -14.97
C GLY A 899 14.47 -10.23 -15.96
N LEU A 900 14.98 -9.01 -15.80
CA LEU A 900 15.89 -8.35 -16.73
C LEU A 900 17.34 -8.48 -16.26
N ALA A 901 18.25 -8.77 -17.19
CA ALA A 901 19.68 -8.82 -16.97
C ALA A 901 20.42 -7.86 -17.89
N PHE A 902 21.43 -7.17 -17.37
CA PHE A 902 22.28 -6.25 -18.14
C PHE A 902 23.66 -6.09 -17.51
N CYS A 903 24.62 -5.62 -18.29
CA CYS A 903 25.96 -5.33 -17.80
C CYS A 903 25.99 -3.99 -17.06
N PRO A 904 26.44 -3.93 -15.80
CA PRO A 904 26.47 -2.68 -15.04
C PRO A 904 27.27 -1.59 -15.76
N SER A 905 28.39 -1.95 -16.37
CA SER A 905 29.31 -1.01 -17.03
C SER A 905 28.81 -0.43 -18.34
N THR A 906 27.88 -1.09 -19.06
CA THR A 906 27.44 -0.62 -20.39
C THR A 906 25.93 -0.59 -20.60
N GLY A 907 25.17 -1.18 -19.68
CA GLY A 907 23.73 -1.43 -19.83
C GLY A 907 23.38 -2.43 -20.94
N GLY A 908 24.38 -3.05 -21.57
CA GLY A 908 24.21 -3.94 -22.73
C GLY A 908 24.42 -5.40 -22.36
N ALA A 909 24.59 -6.27 -23.36
CA ALA A 909 24.86 -7.70 -23.18
C ALA A 909 26.35 -8.09 -23.26
N ASN A 910 27.27 -7.12 -23.25
CA ASN A 910 28.71 -7.32 -23.51
C ASN A 910 29.43 -8.27 -22.54
N CYS A 911 28.97 -8.31 -21.28
CA CYS A 911 29.51 -9.10 -20.17
C CYS A 911 28.90 -10.50 -20.09
N PHE A 912 27.92 -10.84 -20.93
CA PHE A 912 27.31 -12.18 -20.91
C PHE A 912 28.28 -13.26 -21.41
N ALA A 913 29.43 -12.90 -22.01
CA ALA A 913 30.43 -13.85 -22.51
C ALA A 913 29.80 -14.93 -23.44
N ALA A 914 30.41 -16.11 -23.54
CA ALA A 914 29.88 -17.25 -24.30
C ALA A 914 28.88 -18.10 -23.48
N SER A 915 28.44 -17.62 -22.31
CA SER A 915 27.63 -18.38 -21.35
C SER A 915 26.32 -17.65 -21.09
N SER A 916 25.23 -18.37 -20.88
CA SER A 916 23.93 -17.73 -20.66
C SER A 916 23.80 -17.23 -19.22
N VAL A 917 22.89 -16.28 -19.00
CA VAL A 917 22.67 -15.67 -17.68
C VAL A 917 21.54 -16.36 -16.91
N PHE A 918 20.61 -16.96 -17.65
CA PHE A 918 19.48 -17.73 -17.14
C PHE A 918 19.70 -19.19 -17.54
N ASP A 919 19.52 -20.09 -16.59
CA ASP A 919 19.46 -21.54 -16.82
C ASP A 919 18.04 -21.84 -17.33
N LEU A 920 17.91 -22.02 -18.66
CA LEU A 920 16.60 -22.22 -19.31
C LEU A 920 16.25 -23.70 -19.44
N ASN A 921 17.25 -24.57 -19.45
CA ASN A 921 17.07 -26.01 -19.61
C ASN A 921 16.98 -26.77 -18.27
N GLU A 922 17.19 -26.05 -17.16
CA GLU A 922 17.14 -26.52 -15.77
C GLU A 922 18.15 -27.64 -15.47
N ASP A 923 19.32 -27.64 -16.13
CA ASP A 923 20.37 -28.62 -15.92
C ASP A 923 21.39 -28.21 -14.83
N GLY A 924 21.25 -27.00 -14.28
CA GLY A 924 22.11 -26.43 -13.24
C GLY A 924 23.42 -25.85 -13.76
N VAL A 925 23.62 -25.75 -15.08
CA VAL A 925 24.83 -25.25 -15.74
C VAL A 925 24.50 -24.12 -16.70
N PHE A 926 25.05 -22.94 -16.44
CA PHE A 926 24.85 -21.75 -17.28
C PHE A 926 25.77 -21.77 -18.52
N ASP A 927 25.30 -22.31 -19.64
CA ASP A 927 26.11 -22.50 -20.85
C ASP A 927 25.41 -22.15 -22.18
N ASP A 928 25.92 -22.65 -23.32
CA ASP A 928 25.36 -22.40 -24.64
C ASP A 928 24.02 -23.12 -24.88
N GLY A 929 23.70 -24.16 -24.09
CA GLY A 929 22.45 -24.90 -24.09
C GLY A 929 21.25 -24.08 -23.62
N ASP A 930 21.52 -23.00 -22.89
CA ASP A 930 20.54 -22.03 -22.38
C ASP A 930 20.25 -20.87 -23.34
N ARG A 931 20.80 -20.92 -24.56
CA ARG A 931 20.49 -19.91 -25.57
C ARG A 931 19.11 -20.15 -26.17
N ALA A 932 18.30 -19.10 -26.21
CA ALA A 932 17.06 -19.09 -26.97
C ALA A 932 17.32 -18.57 -28.39
N SER A 933 16.97 -19.34 -29.42
CA SER A 933 17.16 -19.00 -30.84
C SER A 933 18.61 -18.58 -31.18
N ASN A 934 19.60 -19.25 -30.58
CA ASN A 934 21.04 -18.98 -30.67
C ASN A 934 21.52 -17.64 -30.11
N VAL A 935 20.69 -16.96 -29.32
CA VAL A 935 20.99 -15.67 -28.68
C VAL A 935 21.04 -15.86 -27.16
N ALA A 936 21.97 -15.17 -26.50
CA ALA A 936 21.97 -15.06 -25.04
C ALA A 936 20.71 -14.33 -24.56
N VAL A 937 19.99 -14.94 -23.62
CA VAL A 937 18.78 -14.36 -23.04
C VAL A 937 19.14 -13.28 -22.04
N ALA A 938 18.57 -12.09 -22.24
CA ALA A 938 18.74 -10.92 -21.39
C ALA A 938 17.48 -10.59 -20.59
N GLY A 939 16.38 -11.30 -20.83
CA GLY A 939 15.24 -11.24 -19.94
C GLY A 939 14.24 -12.37 -20.17
N ILE A 940 13.66 -12.84 -19.08
CA ILE A 940 12.65 -13.89 -19.04
C ILE A 940 11.32 -13.32 -18.58
N ARG A 941 10.23 -13.74 -19.21
CA ARG A 941 8.89 -13.34 -18.78
C ARG A 941 8.46 -14.22 -17.62
N PHE A 942 7.88 -13.61 -16.59
CA PHE A 942 7.11 -14.34 -15.60
C PHE A 942 5.64 -13.91 -15.73
N GLU A 943 4.81 -14.89 -16.07
CA GLU A 943 3.35 -14.79 -15.99
C GLU A 943 2.99 -15.23 -14.57
N ASP A 944 2.04 -14.55 -13.91
CA ASP A 944 1.59 -14.78 -12.50
C ASP A 944 2.15 -13.89 -11.39
N ALA A 945 2.68 -12.69 -11.69
CA ALA A 945 3.08 -11.72 -10.67
C ALA A 945 2.21 -10.45 -10.63
N VAL A 946 1.07 -10.45 -9.91
CA VAL A 946 0.44 -9.23 -9.35
C VAL A 946 -0.30 -9.45 -8.04
#